data_AF-A0A1Q8ILT3-F1
#
_entry.id   AF-A0A1Q8ILT3-F1
#
_cell.length_a   1.000
_cell.length_b   1.000
_cell.length_c   1.000
_cell.angle_alpha   90.00
_cell.angle_beta   90.00
_cell.angle_gamma   90.00
#
_symmetry.space_group_name_H-M   'P 1'
#
loop_
_entity.id
_entity.type
_entity.pdbx_description
1 polymer ?
#
loop_
_entity_poly.entity_id
_entity_poly.type
_entity_poly.pdbx_seq_one_letter_code
_entity_poly.pdbx_strand_id
1 'polypeptide(L)'
;MKMRSVRELCALGLFVLTVAACSDGHGVSGSNSGSSTPPSNPSSPSTPVWTPGRYAGDTNLPDSPALPSDTQVCSTLEASNKLVKNADGSLPVSADPTPATYGGATTALNNPDQARIQAALDACGATVDAEVGAKISQADQQAAASQQAANNSLVNIAGASSETLSNPSYKATKFAVRLVKNSGGAGNAFLSGPLVLPSGVTLWVDDGVTLFASRDVVVYDKSAQDRPNAITCGAAINNPNGLPAPSGTLNAGTATIAGTSGMQNCYALIRGNHTVNTSLMGNGSIDARGYMPLISSSANYPMIRWATGVTEAFTYSGNNISGVTTPKFSCTNTIAAYRAGTLAPEGTACDVVTAMGKTTLTTPAVAYVVNRQATSVPQGYAVTGGGCNASTTGCARWVPASWWDISYHGNKDIGGGPYSFQGNPGMFWMQQSKNLSLYQITLRNSTFFTVEADGVDGFTVWGIKIITPLLPDAANQASVGMNNDGFDGVSGSYSRLYTGATIDASSTGVKNTDGVDPSVASAPEHAALGTGSTTTSSGQVYFDGYVKNVAIVYNFLSPSDDNVAFKGGLMDPRPAATHGAQNGSDPANMAWGIDGNRGVSSNRTYGITVAHNHNYNGHGLSIGSPTNAGVRNIHFYDNYFDNVYDGSTSSTDMGIVGLRIKSGQARGGDVSNIYYDGACMRGVKDFLVFDMYYTGPSADPDTYTGLGWLPPSFHDINLSNIRMMNIPANKSAGKNGGGNLTFRGLHADTAYANTQSVIQLNLDNVVADNDVVLGISNLSKPVVNIGALDGSTQSKGANATLNLGANVSLIGQSFAHGSGGILTNTSSGAGKYTSPTNTLNLTVNGSDDAGAASDANPAATIVAQNAKLQLCDQAASWPVFPNVK
;
A
#
# COMPACT_ATOMS: atom_id res chain seq x y z
N MET A 1 41.05 8.02 55.39
CA MET A 1 40.38 8.26 56.69
C MET A 1 39.11 7.40 56.67
N LYS A 2 38.86 6.48 57.63
CA LYS A 2 38.15 6.68 58.93
C LYS A 2 36.78 7.38 58.77
N MET A 3 35.64 6.90 59.26
CA MET A 3 35.17 5.65 59.95
C MET A 3 33.62 5.59 59.79
N ARG A 4 32.93 4.43 59.57
CA ARG A 4 32.31 3.45 60.53
C ARG A 4 31.54 4.08 61.72
N SER A 5 30.39 3.56 62.20
CA SER A 5 29.66 2.26 62.06
C SER A 5 28.12 2.50 62.23
N VAL A 6 27.08 1.70 61.87
CA VAL A 6 26.83 0.28 61.47
C VAL A 6 26.63 -0.73 62.64
N ARG A 7 25.44 -1.40 62.71
CA ARG A 7 24.96 -2.63 63.47
C ARG A 7 23.62 -2.44 64.26
N GLU A 8 22.76 -3.42 64.61
CA GLU A 8 22.44 -4.86 64.30
C GLU A 8 21.04 -5.20 64.94
N LEU A 9 20.36 -6.37 64.96
CA LEU A 9 20.53 -7.82 64.60
C LEU A 9 19.26 -8.30 63.80
N CYS A 10 19.10 -9.46 63.13
CA CYS A 10 19.85 -10.74 62.93
C CYS A 10 19.42 -12.02 63.71
N ALA A 11 18.28 -12.69 63.37
CA ALA A 11 18.03 -14.14 63.61
C ALA A 11 16.88 -14.70 62.72
N LEU A 12 16.68 -16.01 62.44
CA LEU A 12 17.46 -17.14 61.87
C LEU A 12 16.53 -18.39 61.97
N GLY A 13 16.44 -19.25 60.95
CA GLY A 13 15.68 -20.53 60.97
C GLY A 13 16.01 -21.40 59.74
N LEU A 14 16.06 -22.73 59.88
CA LEU A 14 16.77 -23.60 58.92
C LEU A 14 16.26 -25.07 58.90
N PHE A 15 16.52 -25.80 57.80
CA PHE A 15 16.22 -27.25 57.53
C PHE A 15 14.72 -27.59 57.35
N VAL A 16 14.29 -28.69 56.70
CA VAL A 16 14.87 -30.04 56.45
C VAL A 16 14.62 -30.55 54.99
N LEU A 17 15.42 -31.51 54.51
CA LEU A 17 15.29 -32.25 53.24
C LEU A 17 14.27 -33.42 53.31
N THR A 18 13.69 -33.80 52.16
CA THR A 18 13.58 -35.23 51.76
C THR A 18 13.54 -35.37 50.23
N VAL A 19 14.13 -36.44 49.72
CA VAL A 19 14.06 -36.88 48.31
C VAL A 19 13.52 -38.32 48.32
N ALA A 20 12.69 -38.66 47.33
CA ALA A 20 12.35 -40.05 47.00
C ALA A 20 12.67 -40.29 45.51
N ALA A 21 13.14 -41.49 45.18
CA ALA A 21 13.59 -41.85 43.85
C ALA A 21 12.97 -43.17 43.39
N CYS A 22 12.86 -43.34 42.08
CA CYS A 22 12.84 -44.63 41.41
C CYS A 22 13.64 -44.52 40.10
N SER A 23 14.25 -45.63 39.69
CA SER A 23 15.02 -45.74 38.45
C SER A 23 14.13 -46.14 37.27
N ASP A 24 14.60 -45.90 36.05
CA ASP A 24 15.10 -46.96 35.16
C ASP A 24 15.65 -46.34 33.85
N GLY A 25 16.58 -46.98 33.11
CA GLY A 25 17.20 -48.26 33.44
C GLY A 25 18.03 -48.95 32.33
N HIS A 26 18.28 -48.34 31.17
CA HIS A 26 19.08 -48.98 30.11
C HIS A 26 20.01 -48.02 29.35
N GLY A 27 21.16 -48.55 28.94
CA GLY A 27 22.12 -47.91 28.04
C GLY A 27 23.06 -48.95 27.42
N VAL A 28 23.73 -48.60 26.33
CA VAL A 28 24.78 -49.40 25.67
C VAL A 28 25.93 -48.47 25.28
N SER A 29 27.17 -48.97 25.40
CA SER A 29 28.40 -48.21 25.18
C SER A 29 28.89 -48.21 23.74
N GLY A 30 29.67 -47.20 23.36
CA GLY A 30 30.36 -47.10 22.07
C GLY A 30 31.60 -46.22 22.15
N SER A 31 32.73 -46.79 22.60
CA SER A 31 34.00 -46.07 22.81
C SER A 31 34.98 -46.20 21.65
N ASN A 32 35.67 -45.12 21.27
CA ASN A 32 37.06 -45.23 20.80
C ASN A 32 37.86 -43.92 20.99
N SER A 33 39.17 -43.95 20.72
CA SER A 33 40.16 -43.06 21.37
C SER A 33 41.22 -42.46 20.44
N GLY A 34 41.96 -41.45 20.95
CA GLY A 34 43.07 -40.75 20.28
C GLY A 34 42.64 -39.42 19.63
N SER A 35 43.47 -38.37 19.54
CA SER A 35 44.90 -38.23 19.86
C SER A 35 45.20 -36.84 20.46
N SER A 36 46.41 -36.63 21.01
CA SER A 36 46.77 -35.46 21.83
C SER A 36 47.77 -34.50 21.18
N THR A 37 47.53 -33.19 21.27
CA THR A 37 48.54 -32.13 21.07
C THR A 37 48.35 -30.98 22.09
N PRO A 38 49.40 -30.56 22.83
CA PRO A 38 49.36 -29.42 23.77
C PRO A 38 49.58 -28.06 23.04
N PRO A 39 49.37 -26.90 23.73
CA PRO A 39 48.68 -25.77 23.10
C PRO A 39 49.57 -24.66 22.51
N SER A 40 48.97 -23.89 21.60
CA SER A 40 49.40 -22.55 21.21
C SER A 40 48.72 -21.46 22.06
N ASN A 41 49.21 -20.22 21.95
CA ASN A 41 48.86 -19.09 22.85
C ASN A 41 47.35 -18.81 23.03
N PRO A 42 46.94 -18.29 24.20
CA PRO A 42 45.60 -17.74 24.38
C PRO A 42 45.39 -16.55 23.44
N SER A 43 44.40 -16.66 22.56
CA SER A 43 43.86 -15.52 21.82
C SER A 43 43.16 -14.55 22.76
N SER A 44 43.03 -13.29 22.34
CA SER A 44 42.26 -12.26 23.04
C SER A 44 40.84 -12.76 23.37
N PRO A 45 40.24 -12.32 24.50
CA PRO A 45 38.86 -12.66 24.81
C PRO A 45 37.97 -12.20 23.65
N SER A 46 37.26 -13.14 23.03
CA SER A 46 36.23 -12.82 22.07
C SER A 46 35.17 -11.97 22.77
N THR A 47 34.86 -10.81 22.20
CA THR A 47 33.63 -10.10 22.55
C THR A 47 32.45 -11.07 22.39
N PRO A 48 31.52 -11.16 23.36
CA PRO A 48 30.38 -12.04 23.24
C PRO A 48 29.65 -11.71 21.94
N VAL A 49 29.34 -12.76 21.15
CA VAL A 49 28.62 -12.58 19.88
C VAL A 49 27.30 -11.90 20.20
N TRP A 50 27.07 -10.73 19.59
CA TRP A 50 25.78 -10.08 19.67
C TRP A 50 24.78 -10.94 18.92
N THR A 51 23.84 -11.51 19.65
CA THR A 51 22.67 -12.21 19.12
C THR A 51 21.46 -11.31 19.37
N PRO A 52 20.71 -10.89 18.35
CA PRO A 52 19.44 -10.20 18.54
C PRO A 52 18.43 -11.08 19.28
N GLY A 53 17.44 -10.46 19.91
CA GLY A 53 16.39 -11.17 20.62
C GLY A 53 15.30 -11.69 19.68
N ARG A 54 14.19 -12.11 20.28
CA ARG A 54 12.91 -12.32 19.59
C ARG A 54 11.82 -11.77 20.49
N TYR A 55 10.74 -11.24 19.91
CA TYR A 55 9.66 -10.70 20.71
C TYR A 55 9.01 -11.81 21.56
N ALA A 56 8.96 -11.62 22.87
CA ALA A 56 8.53 -12.67 23.81
C ALA A 56 7.04 -13.06 23.69
N GLY A 57 6.21 -12.22 23.03
CA GLY A 57 4.80 -12.53 22.76
C GLY A 57 4.58 -13.42 21.53
N ASP A 58 5.46 -13.36 20.53
CA ASP A 58 5.50 -14.30 19.40
C ASP A 58 6.93 -14.43 18.87
N THR A 59 7.50 -15.64 19.02
CA THR A 59 8.87 -15.95 18.61
C THR A 59 9.07 -16.02 17.09
N ASN A 60 8.01 -15.89 16.29
CA ASN A 60 8.13 -15.73 14.84
C ASN A 60 8.52 -14.31 14.42
N LEU A 61 8.38 -13.33 15.32
CA LEU A 61 8.59 -11.91 15.06
C LEU A 61 10.00 -11.42 15.46
N PRO A 62 10.52 -10.38 14.78
CA PRO A 62 11.67 -9.63 15.25
C PRO A 62 11.42 -9.01 16.62
N ASP A 63 12.50 -8.56 17.28
CA ASP A 63 12.40 -7.66 18.43
C ASP A 63 11.49 -6.46 18.12
N SER A 64 10.57 -6.14 19.04
CA SER A 64 9.77 -4.91 18.96
C SER A 64 10.71 -3.70 18.92
N PRO A 65 10.47 -2.70 18.06
CA PRO A 65 11.14 -1.41 18.16
C PRO A 65 10.88 -0.76 19.54
N ALA A 66 11.74 0.20 19.90
CA ALA A 66 11.61 1.01 21.09
C ALA A 66 11.73 2.50 20.72
N LEU A 67 11.00 3.36 21.43
CA LEU A 67 11.16 4.80 21.27
C LEU A 67 12.55 5.25 21.76
N PRO A 68 13.16 6.29 21.16
CA PRO A 68 14.39 6.87 21.68
C PRO A 68 14.22 7.38 23.12
N SER A 69 15.30 7.35 23.88
CA SER A 69 15.39 8.02 25.18
C SER A 69 15.91 9.46 25.04
N ASP A 70 15.66 10.32 26.03
CA ASP A 70 16.06 11.74 26.00
C ASP A 70 17.58 11.94 25.77
N THR A 71 18.41 10.98 26.20
CA THR A 71 19.87 11.02 25.99
C THR A 71 20.27 10.78 24.54
N GLN A 72 19.43 10.11 23.75
CA GLN A 72 19.63 9.79 22.33
C GLN A 72 19.11 10.87 21.37
N VAL A 73 18.55 11.97 21.90
CA VAL A 73 18.02 13.08 21.10
C VAL A 73 19.15 14.00 20.62
N CYS A 74 19.25 14.17 19.31
CA CYS A 74 20.05 15.20 18.64
C CYS A 74 19.48 16.60 18.91
N SER A 75 18.17 16.77 18.67
CA SER A 75 17.48 18.06 18.78
C SER A 75 16.00 17.86 19.14
N THR A 76 15.49 18.73 20.02
CA THR A 76 14.06 18.84 20.34
C THR A 76 13.53 20.13 19.76
N LEU A 77 12.50 20.04 18.91
CA LEU A 77 11.81 21.19 18.33
C LEU A 77 10.43 21.31 18.96
N GLU A 78 10.12 22.49 19.52
CA GLU A 78 8.76 22.79 19.99
C GLU A 78 7.82 23.21 18.85
N ALA A 79 6.54 22.90 19.00
CA ALA A 79 5.46 23.43 18.17
C ALA A 79 5.32 24.96 18.34
N SER A 80 4.81 25.63 17.30
CA SER A 80 4.51 27.06 17.36
C SER A 80 3.20 27.31 18.09
N ASN A 81 3.14 28.32 18.98
CA ASN A 81 1.88 28.76 19.62
C ASN A 81 0.86 29.38 18.64
N LYS A 82 1.20 29.52 17.34
CA LYS A 82 0.25 29.84 16.26
C LYS A 82 -0.38 28.59 15.62
N LEU A 83 0.23 27.41 15.81
CA LEU A 83 -0.20 26.14 15.23
C LEU A 83 -0.80 25.28 16.36
N VAL A 84 -2.12 25.39 16.51
CA VAL A 84 -2.93 24.63 17.46
C VAL A 84 -4.00 23.90 16.66
N LYS A 85 -4.06 22.56 16.77
CA LYS A 85 -5.05 21.74 16.08
C LYS A 85 -6.40 21.74 16.77
N ASN A 86 -7.45 21.52 15.99
CA ASN A 86 -8.83 21.36 16.41
C ASN A 86 -9.05 20.03 17.17
N ALA A 87 -10.22 19.87 17.80
CA ALA A 87 -10.57 18.69 18.58
C ALA A 87 -10.76 17.40 17.75
N ASP A 88 -11.02 17.53 16.45
CA ASP A 88 -11.02 16.43 15.45
C ASP A 88 -9.59 16.05 14.97
N GLY A 89 -8.61 16.87 15.34
CA GLY A 89 -7.20 16.76 14.95
C GLY A 89 -6.84 17.45 13.62
N SER A 90 -7.75 18.19 12.99
CA SER A 90 -7.48 19.05 11.82
C SER A 90 -6.73 20.33 12.21
N LEU A 91 -6.09 21.00 11.24
CA LEU A 91 -5.48 22.32 11.41
C LEU A 91 -6.51 23.41 11.02
N PRO A 92 -6.85 24.38 11.90
CA PRO A 92 -7.85 25.40 11.58
C PRO A 92 -7.42 26.33 10.44
N VAL A 93 -8.40 26.79 9.66
CA VAL A 93 -8.19 27.68 8.50
C VAL A 93 -7.52 29.02 8.82
N SER A 94 -7.52 29.44 10.09
CA SER A 94 -6.80 30.63 10.57
C SER A 94 -5.29 30.41 10.74
N ALA A 95 -4.83 29.17 10.85
CA ALA A 95 -3.42 28.79 10.95
C ALA A 95 -2.78 28.53 9.56
N ASP A 96 -3.58 28.10 8.58
CA ASP A 96 -3.16 27.88 7.18
C ASP A 96 -4.17 28.50 6.19
N PRO A 97 -4.25 29.85 6.13
CA PRO A 97 -5.26 30.55 5.34
C PRO A 97 -5.06 30.35 3.84
N THR A 98 -6.17 30.12 3.13
CA THR A 98 -6.20 30.11 1.67
C THR A 98 -5.96 31.54 1.15
N PRO A 99 -4.99 31.76 0.23
CA PRO A 99 -4.68 33.09 -0.30
C PRO A 99 -5.84 33.74 -1.06
N ALA A 100 -5.91 35.07 -1.04
CA ALA A 100 -6.90 35.85 -1.79
C ALA A 100 -6.66 35.86 -3.32
N THR A 101 -5.47 35.45 -3.77
CA THR A 101 -5.06 35.39 -5.19
C THR A 101 -4.25 34.13 -5.47
N TYR A 102 -4.35 33.60 -6.70
CA TYR A 102 -3.49 32.51 -7.15
C TYR A 102 -2.02 32.95 -7.18
N GLY A 103 -1.12 32.10 -6.70
CA GLY A 103 0.28 32.47 -6.44
C GLY A 103 0.51 33.26 -5.15
N GLY A 104 -0.55 33.55 -4.37
CA GLY A 104 -0.45 34.32 -3.13
C GLY A 104 -0.08 33.52 -1.87
N ALA A 105 0.24 32.22 -1.98
CA ALA A 105 0.70 31.46 -0.82
C ALA A 105 2.12 31.88 -0.42
N THR A 106 2.44 31.78 0.87
CA THR A 106 3.75 32.17 1.38
C THR A 106 4.31 31.06 2.26
N THR A 107 5.59 30.71 2.07
CA THR A 107 6.24 29.68 2.89
C THR A 107 6.18 30.02 4.38
N ALA A 108 6.33 31.30 4.75
CA ALA A 108 6.24 31.77 6.13
C ALA A 108 4.87 31.54 6.83
N LEU A 109 3.80 31.23 6.09
CA LEU A 109 2.48 30.88 6.64
C LEU A 109 2.09 29.43 6.34
N ASN A 110 2.24 29.01 5.08
CA ASN A 110 1.73 27.74 4.57
C ASN A 110 2.76 26.60 4.65
N ASN A 111 4.02 26.90 5.01
CA ASN A 111 5.13 25.95 5.15
C ASN A 111 6.22 26.46 6.14
N PRO A 112 5.85 26.88 7.38
CA PRO A 112 6.78 27.54 8.28
C PRO A 112 7.86 26.63 8.88
N ASP A 113 7.63 25.31 8.96
CA ASP A 113 8.47 24.43 9.76
C ASP A 113 9.48 23.59 8.97
N GLN A 114 9.29 23.38 7.66
CA GLN A 114 10.16 22.52 6.84
C GLN A 114 11.64 22.88 6.98
N ALA A 115 11.99 24.16 6.86
CA ALA A 115 13.38 24.61 6.95
C ALA A 115 14.04 24.32 8.31
N ARG A 116 13.30 24.45 9.43
CA ARG A 116 13.85 24.18 10.76
C ARG A 116 13.85 22.69 11.13
N ILE A 117 12.88 21.92 10.65
CA ILE A 117 12.87 20.45 10.82
C ILE A 117 14.00 19.85 9.98
N GLN A 118 14.16 20.26 8.72
CA GLN A 118 15.22 19.78 7.85
C GLN A 118 16.61 20.14 8.39
N ALA A 119 16.83 21.37 8.87
CA ALA A 119 18.11 21.75 9.48
C ALA A 119 18.44 20.90 10.73
N ALA A 120 17.44 20.51 11.52
CA ALA A 120 17.64 19.62 12.67
C ALA A 120 17.92 18.17 12.23
N LEU A 121 17.26 17.67 11.18
CA LEU A 121 17.52 16.37 10.58
C LEU A 121 18.94 16.30 9.99
N ASP A 122 19.32 17.28 9.17
CA ASP A 122 20.64 17.35 8.51
C ASP A 122 21.79 17.46 9.52
N ALA A 123 21.64 18.28 10.57
CA ALA A 123 22.63 18.37 11.63
C ALA A 123 22.76 17.07 12.45
N CYS A 124 21.64 16.35 12.65
CA CYS A 124 21.66 15.03 13.28
C CYS A 124 22.32 13.99 12.37
N GLY A 125 21.96 13.92 11.09
CA GLY A 125 22.52 12.98 10.11
C GLY A 125 24.02 13.16 9.88
N ALA A 126 24.50 14.40 9.82
CA ALA A 126 25.95 14.70 9.77
C ALA A 126 26.69 14.25 11.05
N THR A 127 26.04 14.33 12.22
CA THR A 127 26.61 13.85 13.49
C THR A 127 26.63 12.32 13.55
N VAL A 128 25.56 11.67 13.07
CA VAL A 128 25.44 10.21 12.97
C VAL A 128 26.49 9.63 12.02
N ASP A 129 26.65 10.21 10.82
CA ASP A 129 27.66 9.76 9.83
C ASP A 129 29.09 9.88 10.38
N ALA A 130 29.39 10.98 11.07
CA ALA A 130 30.69 11.18 11.73
C ALA A 130 30.96 10.15 12.85
N GLU A 131 29.92 9.62 13.52
CA GLU A 131 30.09 8.61 14.57
C GLU A 131 30.15 7.18 14.04
N VAL A 132 29.36 6.82 13.02
CA VAL A 132 29.18 5.42 12.56
C VAL A 132 29.28 5.17 11.05
N GLY A 133 29.20 6.17 10.19
CA GLY A 133 29.17 6.00 8.73
C GLY A 133 30.36 5.22 8.17
N ALA A 134 31.58 5.59 8.58
CA ALA A 134 32.80 4.86 8.21
C ALA A 134 32.79 3.39 8.67
N LYS A 135 32.26 3.11 9.87
CA LYS A 135 32.15 1.74 10.43
C LYS A 135 31.17 0.90 9.61
N ILE A 136 30.04 1.50 9.22
CA ILE A 136 29.02 0.87 8.37
C ILE A 136 29.63 0.50 7.01
N SER A 137 30.26 1.46 6.32
CA SER A 137 30.89 1.17 5.02
C SER A 137 32.02 0.15 5.10
N GLN A 138 32.78 0.10 6.20
CA GLN A 138 33.84 -0.88 6.39
C GLN A 138 33.27 -2.30 6.60
N ALA A 139 32.22 -2.45 7.40
CA ALA A 139 31.54 -3.73 7.60
C ALA A 139 30.86 -4.21 6.31
N ASP A 140 30.25 -3.29 5.57
CA ASP A 140 29.61 -3.57 4.29
C ASP A 140 30.62 -4.05 3.23
N GLN A 141 31.78 -3.39 3.13
CA GLN A 141 32.89 -3.82 2.26
C GLN A 141 33.45 -5.19 2.64
N GLN A 142 33.56 -5.53 3.93
CA GLN A 142 34.05 -6.85 4.38
C GLN A 142 33.06 -7.98 4.01
N ALA A 143 31.76 -7.73 4.16
CA ALA A 143 30.72 -8.66 3.75
C ALA A 143 30.65 -8.79 2.22
N ALA A 144 30.75 -7.67 1.49
CA ALA A 144 30.78 -7.64 0.02
C ALA A 144 31.99 -8.40 -0.54
N ALA A 145 33.19 -8.19 0.01
CA ALA A 145 34.40 -8.93 -0.39
C ALA A 145 34.24 -10.45 -0.16
N SER A 146 33.57 -10.84 0.92
CA SER A 146 33.27 -12.25 1.21
C SER A 146 32.26 -12.85 0.20
N GLN A 147 31.24 -12.08 -0.19
CA GLN A 147 30.26 -12.47 -1.22
C GLN A 147 30.89 -12.56 -2.62
N GLN A 148 31.78 -11.63 -2.95
CA GLN A 148 32.57 -11.65 -4.19
C GLN A 148 33.53 -12.84 -4.24
N ALA A 149 34.20 -13.16 -3.12
CA ALA A 149 35.09 -14.32 -3.01
C ALA A 149 34.33 -15.67 -3.10
N ALA A 150 33.07 -15.72 -2.65
CA ALA A 150 32.20 -16.88 -2.86
C ALA A 150 31.77 -17.03 -4.32
N ASN A 151 31.75 -15.94 -5.10
CA ASN A 151 31.45 -15.91 -6.54
C ASN A 151 30.14 -16.63 -6.92
N ASN A 152 29.10 -16.44 -6.11
CA ASN A 152 27.78 -17.02 -6.37
C ASN A 152 27.17 -16.41 -7.63
N SER A 153 27.08 -17.20 -8.70
CA SER A 153 26.38 -16.83 -9.92
C SER A 153 24.92 -16.46 -9.63
N LEU A 154 24.40 -15.45 -10.32
CA LEU A 154 22.98 -15.08 -10.31
C LEU A 154 22.46 -14.54 -8.96
N VAL A 155 23.37 -14.07 -8.10
CA VAL A 155 23.06 -13.33 -6.86
C VAL A 155 23.74 -11.95 -6.87
N ASN A 156 23.02 -10.90 -6.50
CA ASN A 156 23.59 -9.55 -6.35
C ASN A 156 24.46 -9.48 -5.09
N ILE A 157 25.53 -8.69 -5.13
CA ILE A 157 26.29 -8.34 -3.91
C ILE A 157 25.41 -7.44 -3.02
N ALA A 158 25.22 -7.85 -1.77
CA ALA A 158 24.32 -7.21 -0.81
C ALA A 158 25.05 -6.48 0.32
N GLY A 159 26.36 -6.69 0.47
CA GLY A 159 27.14 -6.11 1.56
C GLY A 159 26.71 -6.68 2.92
N ALA A 160 26.74 -5.86 3.97
CA ALA A 160 26.33 -6.25 5.31
C ALA A 160 24.80 -6.31 5.42
N SER A 161 24.28 -7.32 6.11
CA SER A 161 22.83 -7.49 6.30
C SER A 161 22.24 -6.43 7.23
N SER A 162 20.93 -6.20 7.11
CA SER A 162 20.16 -5.38 8.06
C SER A 162 20.34 -5.81 9.52
N GLU A 163 20.34 -7.11 9.78
CA GLU A 163 20.66 -7.70 11.08
C GLU A 163 22.05 -7.29 11.57
N THR A 164 23.08 -7.44 10.73
CA THR A 164 24.46 -7.04 11.07
C THR A 164 24.52 -5.55 11.43
N LEU A 165 23.90 -4.70 10.62
CA LEU A 165 23.90 -3.25 10.79
C LEU A 165 22.96 -2.77 11.91
N SER A 166 22.04 -3.61 12.39
CA SER A 166 21.19 -3.31 13.55
C SER A 166 21.92 -3.38 14.90
N ASN A 167 23.11 -3.99 14.93
CA ASN A 167 23.96 -4.05 16.12
C ASN A 167 24.27 -2.62 16.64
N PRO A 168 24.20 -2.38 17.97
CA PRO A 168 24.53 -1.08 18.57
C PRO A 168 25.86 -0.45 18.14
N SER A 169 26.87 -1.22 17.69
CA SER A 169 28.13 -0.68 17.15
C SER A 169 27.98 0.22 15.92
N TYR A 170 26.86 0.09 15.20
CA TYR A 170 26.52 0.84 13.97
C TYR A 170 25.36 1.84 14.17
N LYS A 171 24.95 2.07 15.43
CA LYS A 171 24.00 3.13 15.81
C LYS A 171 24.77 4.19 16.59
N ALA A 172 24.54 5.47 16.26
CA ALA A 172 25.18 6.57 16.97
C ALA A 172 24.63 6.72 18.40
N THR A 173 25.38 7.37 19.28
CA THR A 173 24.94 7.71 20.65
C THR A 173 23.74 8.66 20.67
N LYS A 174 23.62 9.52 19.67
CA LYS A 174 22.48 10.42 19.41
C LYS A 174 22.02 10.31 17.97
N PHE A 175 20.72 10.18 17.77
CA PHE A 175 20.12 9.92 16.45
C PHE A 175 18.67 10.42 16.29
N ALA A 176 18.01 10.88 17.35
CA ALA A 176 16.59 11.28 17.26
C ALA A 176 16.40 12.80 17.11
N VAL A 177 15.54 13.22 16.17
CA VAL A 177 14.98 14.59 16.12
C VAL A 177 13.53 14.50 16.59
N ARG A 178 13.22 15.21 17.68
CA ARG A 178 11.95 15.07 18.41
C ARG A 178 11.07 16.31 18.23
N LEU A 179 9.85 16.13 17.73
CA LEU A 179 8.83 17.17 17.60
C LEU A 179 7.90 17.11 18.82
N VAL A 180 7.87 18.18 19.63
CA VAL A 180 7.13 18.24 20.91
C VAL A 180 6.09 19.37 20.95
N LYS A 181 5.14 19.26 21.88
CA LYS A 181 4.20 20.35 22.25
C LYS A 181 4.98 21.56 22.79
N ASN A 182 4.46 22.77 22.64
CA ASN A 182 5.07 23.97 23.18
C ASN A 182 5.08 23.91 24.73
N SER A 183 6.22 24.20 25.37
CA SER A 183 6.32 24.10 26.84
C SER A 183 5.70 25.31 27.55
N GLY A 184 5.57 26.45 26.87
CA GLY A 184 5.06 27.70 27.39
C GLY A 184 3.68 28.12 26.86
N GLY A 185 2.94 27.24 26.17
CA GLY A 185 1.66 27.61 25.55
C GLY A 185 0.92 26.45 24.89
N ALA A 186 -0.09 26.79 24.06
CA ALA A 186 -1.02 25.83 23.47
C ALA A 186 -0.53 25.14 22.18
N GLY A 187 0.62 25.54 21.64
CA GLY A 187 1.15 25.01 20.38
C GLY A 187 1.33 23.49 20.40
N ASN A 188 0.73 22.80 19.44
CA ASN A 188 0.74 21.33 19.37
C ASN A 188 0.85 20.78 17.93
N ALA A 189 1.14 21.66 16.97
CA ALA A 189 1.22 21.32 15.56
C ALA A 189 2.46 21.93 14.86
N PHE A 190 2.85 21.29 13.77
CA PHE A 190 3.88 21.70 12.82
C PHE A 190 3.30 21.67 11.41
N LEU A 191 3.76 22.52 10.50
CA LEU A 191 3.29 22.59 9.11
C LEU A 191 4.49 22.62 8.14
N SER A 192 4.62 21.58 7.32
CA SER A 192 5.83 21.29 6.54
C SER A 192 5.53 20.79 5.12
N GLY A 193 6.34 21.23 4.15
CA GLY A 193 6.59 20.54 2.90
C GLY A 193 7.50 19.31 3.08
N PRO A 194 8.00 18.72 1.99
CA PRO A 194 8.84 17.51 1.99
C PRO A 194 10.05 17.55 2.91
N LEU A 195 10.26 16.48 3.67
CA LEU A 195 11.42 16.26 4.53
C LEU A 195 12.27 15.11 4.01
N VAL A 196 13.58 15.29 3.97
CA VAL A 196 14.56 14.23 3.75
C VAL A 196 14.99 13.67 5.10
N LEU A 197 14.76 12.38 5.33
CA LEU A 197 15.08 11.67 6.56
C LEU A 197 16.44 10.95 6.40
N PRO A 198 17.50 11.34 7.12
CA PRO A 198 18.83 10.78 6.92
C PRO A 198 19.00 9.33 7.38
N SER A 199 20.05 8.71 6.84
CA SER A 199 20.62 7.45 7.31
C SER A 199 20.95 7.53 8.80
N GLY A 200 20.45 6.55 9.55
CA GLY A 200 20.65 6.37 10.98
C GLY A 200 19.88 7.34 11.87
N VAL A 201 19.06 8.24 11.29
CA VAL A 201 18.26 9.22 12.04
C VAL A 201 16.84 8.72 12.29
N THR A 202 16.29 9.04 13.46
CA THR A 202 14.88 8.84 13.80
C THR A 202 14.15 10.17 13.84
N LEU A 203 13.07 10.33 13.06
CA LEU A 203 12.09 11.39 13.28
C LEU A 203 11.06 10.90 14.32
N TRP A 204 10.98 11.58 15.46
CA TRP A 204 10.12 11.23 16.58
C TRP A 204 9.05 12.30 16.77
N VAL A 205 7.76 11.91 16.71
CA VAL A 205 6.61 12.81 16.91
C VAL A 205 5.90 12.44 18.22
N ASP A 206 5.90 13.35 19.20
CA ASP A 206 5.37 13.08 20.55
C ASP A 206 3.84 12.93 20.60
N ASP A 207 3.36 12.29 21.66
CA ASP A 207 1.93 12.29 22.01
C ASP A 207 1.32 13.71 21.92
N GLY A 208 0.12 13.79 21.34
CA GLY A 208 -0.60 15.05 21.17
C GLY A 208 0.02 16.02 20.16
N VAL A 209 1.16 15.71 19.53
CA VAL A 209 1.73 16.50 18.43
C VAL A 209 1.16 16.03 17.09
N THR A 210 0.99 16.95 16.14
CA THR A 210 0.70 16.60 14.73
C THR A 210 1.63 17.35 13.76
N LEU A 211 2.25 16.62 12.85
CA LEU A 211 2.96 17.16 11.68
C LEU A 211 2.00 17.18 10.48
N PHE A 212 1.61 18.37 10.05
CA PHE A 212 0.72 18.58 8.90
C PHE A 212 1.53 18.81 7.62
N ALA A 213 1.05 18.25 6.51
CA ALA A 213 1.50 18.62 5.18
C ALA A 213 1.11 20.06 4.81
N SER A 214 1.97 20.72 4.04
CA SER A 214 1.61 21.92 3.30
C SER A 214 0.58 21.61 2.20
N ARG A 215 -0.24 22.60 1.86
CA ARG A 215 -1.15 22.56 0.70
C ARG A 215 -0.56 23.22 -0.55
N ASP A 216 0.64 23.80 -0.43
CA ASP A 216 1.33 24.48 -1.52
C ASP A 216 1.88 23.43 -2.49
N VAL A 217 1.19 23.24 -3.63
CA VAL A 217 1.56 22.25 -4.64
C VAL A 217 3.02 22.39 -5.12
N VAL A 218 3.55 23.62 -5.08
CA VAL A 218 4.90 23.95 -5.56
C VAL A 218 5.98 23.28 -4.71
N VAL A 219 5.77 23.10 -3.39
CA VAL A 219 6.83 22.56 -2.51
C VAL A 219 7.01 21.05 -2.65
N TYR A 220 6.05 20.37 -3.28
CA TYR A 220 6.12 18.95 -3.66
C TYR A 220 6.61 18.74 -5.09
N ASP A 221 6.74 19.81 -5.87
CA ASP A 221 7.10 19.77 -7.28
C ASP A 221 8.62 19.58 -7.49
N LYS A 222 9.00 18.56 -8.24
CA LYS A 222 10.40 18.26 -8.57
C LYS A 222 10.97 19.23 -9.62
N SER A 223 12.29 19.27 -9.79
CA SER A 223 12.89 19.92 -10.97
C SER A 223 12.52 19.18 -12.26
N ALA A 224 12.73 19.81 -13.43
CA ALA A 224 12.50 19.13 -14.71
C ALA A 224 13.48 17.98 -14.97
N GLN A 225 14.59 17.93 -14.22
CA GLN A 225 15.67 16.96 -14.29
C GLN A 225 15.44 15.77 -13.32
N ASP A 226 14.83 16.01 -12.16
CA ASP A 226 14.60 14.98 -11.12
C ASP A 226 13.30 14.17 -11.32
N ARG A 227 12.48 14.54 -12.32
CA ARG A 227 11.27 13.79 -12.66
C ARG A 227 11.55 12.67 -13.66
N PRO A 228 10.90 11.50 -13.49
CA PRO A 228 10.88 10.45 -14.52
C PRO A 228 10.15 10.87 -15.81
N ASN A 229 9.25 11.87 -15.77
CA ASN A 229 8.54 12.35 -16.96
C ASN A 229 8.14 13.84 -16.88
N ALA A 230 7.40 14.32 -17.88
CA ALA A 230 7.09 15.74 -18.05
C ALA A 230 5.99 16.29 -17.12
N ILE A 231 5.23 15.44 -16.46
CA ILE A 231 4.00 15.79 -15.74
C ILE A 231 4.37 16.40 -14.38
N THR A 232 3.80 17.56 -14.06
CA THR A 232 4.03 18.24 -12.78
C THR A 232 3.36 17.49 -11.63
N CYS A 233 3.71 17.85 -10.38
CA CYS A 233 2.83 17.55 -9.27
C CYS A 233 1.48 18.27 -9.46
N GLY A 234 0.42 17.84 -8.78
CA GLY A 234 -0.92 18.46 -8.86
C GLY A 234 -1.70 18.24 -10.16
N ALA A 235 -1.20 17.41 -11.08
CA ALA A 235 -1.76 17.17 -12.41
C ALA A 235 -2.36 15.76 -12.55
N ALA A 236 -3.41 15.59 -13.35
CA ALA A 236 -3.91 14.26 -13.75
C ALA A 236 -4.33 14.26 -15.22
N ILE A 237 -3.78 13.32 -16.00
CA ILE A 237 -3.77 13.32 -17.47
C ILE A 237 -4.13 11.94 -18.00
N ASN A 238 -4.92 11.86 -19.08
CA ASN A 238 -5.02 10.67 -19.92
C ASN A 238 -4.54 11.04 -21.33
N ASN A 239 -4.01 10.08 -22.08
CA ASN A 239 -3.89 10.19 -23.53
C ASN A 239 -4.20 8.83 -24.20
N PRO A 240 -5.41 8.65 -24.76
CA PRO A 240 -5.83 7.40 -25.41
C PRO A 240 -4.85 6.89 -26.48
N ASN A 241 -4.73 5.57 -26.57
CA ASN A 241 -3.86 4.91 -27.55
C ASN A 241 -4.18 5.39 -28.99
N GLY A 242 -3.14 5.71 -29.75
CA GLY A 242 -3.24 6.23 -31.12
C GLY A 242 -3.46 7.75 -31.25
N LEU A 243 -3.73 8.49 -30.17
CA LEU A 243 -3.74 9.96 -30.21
C LEU A 243 -2.31 10.52 -30.01
N PRO A 244 -1.79 11.35 -30.93
CA PRO A 244 -0.53 12.02 -30.73
C PRO A 244 -0.68 13.09 -29.65
N ALA A 245 0.13 12.99 -28.60
CA ALA A 245 0.26 14.06 -27.62
C ALA A 245 0.75 15.35 -28.32
N PRO A 246 0.29 16.56 -27.92
CA PRO A 246 0.73 17.82 -28.52
C PRO A 246 2.26 17.92 -28.60
N SER A 247 2.77 18.42 -29.73
CA SER A 247 4.23 18.45 -29.99
C SER A 247 4.99 19.17 -28.86
N GLY A 248 5.92 18.46 -28.22
CA GLY A 248 6.64 18.93 -27.02
C GLY A 248 6.08 18.45 -25.67
N THR A 249 5.00 17.66 -25.66
CA THR A 249 4.47 16.99 -24.46
C THR A 249 4.75 15.48 -24.48
N LEU A 250 4.84 14.86 -23.30
CA LEU A 250 4.92 13.40 -23.19
C LEU A 250 3.51 12.80 -23.10
N ASN A 251 3.35 11.64 -23.74
CA ASN A 251 2.14 10.85 -23.67
C ASN A 251 1.99 10.26 -22.25
N ALA A 252 0.87 10.53 -21.56
CA ALA A 252 0.60 9.98 -20.23
C ALA A 252 0.65 8.45 -20.22
N GLY A 253 0.24 7.81 -21.33
CA GLY A 253 0.50 6.41 -21.61
C GLY A 253 1.97 6.04 -21.49
N THR A 254 2.91 6.73 -22.17
CA THR A 254 4.33 6.37 -22.09
C THR A 254 4.93 6.47 -20.67
N ALA A 255 4.42 7.39 -19.83
CA ALA A 255 4.84 7.49 -18.43
C ALA A 255 4.29 6.33 -17.58
N THR A 256 2.98 6.08 -17.66
CA THR A 256 2.32 4.97 -16.97
C THR A 256 2.82 3.60 -17.49
N ILE A 257 3.23 3.53 -18.76
CA ILE A 257 3.85 2.36 -19.41
C ILE A 257 5.28 2.13 -18.93
N ALA A 258 6.08 3.18 -18.72
CA ALA A 258 7.42 3.07 -18.11
C ALA A 258 7.39 2.71 -16.60
N GLY A 259 6.29 2.14 -16.10
CA GLY A 259 6.09 1.77 -14.70
C GLY A 259 6.18 2.92 -13.70
N THR A 260 6.11 4.17 -14.16
CA THR A 260 6.25 5.34 -13.29
C THR A 260 5.01 5.52 -12.42
N SER A 261 5.17 5.40 -11.11
CA SER A 261 4.09 5.68 -10.14
C SER A 261 3.80 7.19 -10.11
N GLY A 262 2.53 7.55 -9.86
CA GLY A 262 2.09 8.93 -9.69
C GLY A 262 2.92 9.72 -8.68
N MET A 263 3.25 9.03 -7.59
CA MET A 263 4.16 9.41 -6.51
C MET A 263 5.51 9.95 -6.97
N GLN A 264 6.08 9.38 -8.03
CA GLN A 264 7.48 9.58 -8.41
C GLN A 264 7.72 10.93 -9.13
N ASN A 265 6.67 11.62 -9.56
CA ASN A 265 6.77 12.99 -10.10
C ASN A 265 6.76 14.08 -9.02
N CYS A 266 6.34 13.74 -7.80
CA CYS A 266 6.38 14.62 -6.64
C CYS A 266 7.51 14.18 -5.69
N TYR A 267 7.89 15.04 -4.74
CA TYR A 267 8.56 14.58 -3.53
C TYR A 267 7.51 14.09 -2.53
N ALA A 268 7.74 12.94 -1.87
CA ALA A 268 6.90 12.52 -0.75
C ALA A 268 7.08 13.44 0.47
N LEU A 269 6.08 13.51 1.35
CA LEU A 269 6.11 14.36 2.56
C LEU A 269 7.30 14.01 3.47
N ILE A 270 7.62 12.73 3.62
CA ILE A 270 8.84 12.23 4.24
C ILE A 270 9.49 11.26 3.25
N ARG A 271 10.78 11.45 2.96
CA ARG A 271 11.53 10.63 2.00
C ARG A 271 12.95 10.32 2.46
N GLY A 272 13.47 9.17 2.08
CA GLY A 272 14.88 8.81 2.27
C GLY A 272 15.38 7.92 1.15
N ASN A 273 16.68 8.00 0.85
CA ASN A 273 17.33 7.20 -0.18
C ASN A 273 18.68 6.71 0.35
N HIS A 274 19.03 5.45 0.08
CA HIS A 274 20.27 4.81 0.54
C HIS A 274 20.46 4.96 2.06
N THR A 275 19.57 4.34 2.85
CA THR A 275 19.56 4.53 4.32
C THR A 275 19.86 3.27 5.11
N VAL A 276 20.47 3.42 6.28
CA VAL A 276 20.76 2.34 7.24
C VAL A 276 20.26 2.79 8.61
N ASN A 277 19.58 1.96 9.40
CA ASN A 277 19.15 2.28 10.78
C ASN A 277 18.17 3.47 10.93
N THR A 278 17.48 3.85 9.85
CA THR A 278 16.56 5.01 9.82
C THR A 278 15.16 4.68 10.35
N SER A 279 14.45 5.65 10.95
CA SER A 279 13.11 5.38 11.51
C SER A 279 12.17 6.59 11.60
N LEU A 280 10.87 6.30 11.64
CA LEU A 280 9.78 7.24 11.94
C LEU A 280 8.94 6.71 13.11
N MET A 281 8.89 7.43 14.23
CA MET A 281 8.33 6.89 15.47
C MET A 281 7.51 7.88 16.30
N GLY A 282 6.76 7.36 17.27
CA GLY A 282 6.15 8.11 18.36
C GLY A 282 4.64 8.14 18.33
N ASN A 283 4.02 8.47 19.46
CA ASN A 283 2.56 8.38 19.66
C ASN A 283 1.77 9.56 19.07
N GLY A 284 2.43 10.53 18.43
CA GLY A 284 1.80 11.63 17.73
C GLY A 284 1.16 11.22 16.41
N SER A 285 0.94 12.20 15.53
CA SER A 285 0.44 11.94 14.19
C SER A 285 1.11 12.73 13.07
N ILE A 286 0.99 12.21 11.86
CA ILE A 286 1.18 12.92 10.60
C ILE A 286 -0.18 13.02 9.91
N ASP A 287 -0.48 14.15 9.30
CA ASP A 287 -1.69 14.35 8.49
C ASP A 287 -1.28 14.96 7.14
N ALA A 288 -1.45 14.17 6.06
CA ALA A 288 -1.10 14.59 4.71
C ALA A 288 -2.17 15.49 4.06
N ARG A 289 -3.33 15.65 4.70
CA ARG A 289 -4.40 16.59 4.33
C ARG A 289 -4.92 16.44 2.90
N GLY A 290 -5.02 15.20 2.40
CA GLY A 290 -5.44 14.93 1.02
C GLY A 290 -6.85 15.44 0.64
N TYR A 291 -7.71 15.68 1.64
CA TYR A 291 -9.03 16.32 1.51
C TYR A 291 -8.99 17.82 1.23
N MET A 292 -7.89 18.51 1.52
CA MET A 292 -7.85 19.97 1.47
C MET A 292 -7.61 20.49 0.05
N PRO A 293 -8.28 21.57 -0.38
CA PRO A 293 -7.99 22.25 -1.64
C PRO A 293 -6.54 22.75 -1.69
N LEU A 294 -5.91 22.58 -2.85
CA LEU A 294 -4.54 23.02 -3.06
C LEU A 294 -4.43 24.55 -3.13
N ILE A 295 -3.25 25.05 -2.80
CA ILE A 295 -2.81 26.43 -3.01
C ILE A 295 -1.48 26.42 -3.77
N SER A 296 -1.00 27.60 -4.18
CA SER A 296 0.31 27.74 -4.84
C SER A 296 0.99 29.04 -4.41
N SER A 297 2.29 28.99 -4.14
CA SER A 297 3.17 30.16 -3.98
C SER A 297 3.72 30.71 -5.31
N SER A 298 3.43 30.04 -6.43
CA SER A 298 3.76 30.49 -7.78
C SER A 298 2.49 30.80 -8.57
N ALA A 299 2.35 32.04 -9.02
CA ALA A 299 1.21 32.46 -9.86
C ALA A 299 1.14 31.69 -11.18
N ASN A 300 2.29 31.24 -11.68
CA ASN A 300 2.41 30.51 -12.95
C ASN A 300 2.16 29.00 -12.82
N TYR A 301 1.97 28.45 -11.62
CA TYR A 301 1.85 27.00 -11.44
C TYR A 301 0.52 26.47 -12.00
N PRO A 302 0.50 25.35 -12.76
CA PRO A 302 -0.71 24.73 -13.27
C PRO A 302 -1.40 23.89 -12.19
N MET A 303 -2.55 24.36 -11.70
CA MET A 303 -3.42 23.69 -10.73
C MET A 303 -4.77 23.41 -11.35
N ILE A 304 -5.33 22.22 -11.11
CA ILE A 304 -6.69 21.87 -11.52
C ILE A 304 -7.73 22.62 -10.65
N ARG A 305 -8.83 23.05 -11.26
CA ARG A 305 -9.98 23.69 -10.62
C ARG A 305 -11.29 23.04 -11.08
N TRP A 306 -12.30 23.03 -10.19
CA TRP A 306 -13.63 22.47 -10.42
C TRP A 306 -14.72 23.55 -10.50
N ALA A 307 -15.76 23.30 -11.30
CA ALA A 307 -16.92 24.17 -11.39
C ALA A 307 -18.00 23.78 -10.34
N THR A 308 -18.15 24.58 -9.28
CA THR A 308 -19.21 24.41 -8.27
C THR A 308 -20.51 25.09 -8.72
N GLY A 309 -21.49 24.32 -9.17
CA GLY A 309 -22.79 24.81 -9.66
C GLY A 309 -23.39 23.94 -10.77
N VAL A 310 -24.53 24.36 -11.33
CA VAL A 310 -25.21 23.61 -12.40
C VAL A 310 -24.49 23.80 -13.73
N THR A 311 -23.98 22.73 -14.33
CA THR A 311 -23.44 22.75 -15.70
C THR A 311 -24.58 22.61 -16.71
N GLU A 312 -24.66 23.51 -17.70
CA GLU A 312 -25.61 23.39 -18.81
C GLU A 312 -25.35 22.11 -19.65
N ALA A 313 -26.37 21.62 -20.37
CA ALA A 313 -26.31 20.40 -21.18
C ALA A 313 -26.68 20.64 -22.66
N PHE A 314 -25.77 20.31 -23.58
CA PHE A 314 -26.07 20.22 -25.02
C PHE A 314 -26.90 18.97 -25.37
N THR A 315 -27.61 19.01 -26.49
CA THR A 315 -28.07 17.81 -27.23
C THR A 315 -27.87 18.06 -28.73
N TYR A 316 -27.36 17.07 -29.46
CA TYR A 316 -27.04 17.20 -30.90
C TYR A 316 -28.24 16.90 -31.80
N SER A 317 -28.52 17.81 -32.75
CA SER A 317 -29.42 17.56 -33.89
C SER A 317 -29.02 18.37 -35.13
N GLY A 318 -28.16 17.78 -35.97
CA GLY A 318 -27.70 18.39 -37.22
C GLY A 318 -26.63 19.46 -37.05
N ASN A 319 -26.58 20.42 -37.98
CA ASN A 319 -25.47 21.38 -38.12
C ASN A 319 -25.55 22.62 -37.21
N ASN A 320 -26.57 22.74 -36.35
CA ASN A 320 -26.76 23.89 -35.46
C ASN A 320 -26.38 23.54 -34.02
N ILE A 321 -25.65 24.43 -33.35
CA ILE A 321 -25.39 24.35 -31.91
C ILE A 321 -26.47 25.14 -31.17
N SER A 322 -27.11 24.51 -30.17
CA SER A 322 -27.94 25.22 -29.18
C SER A 322 -27.81 24.55 -27.80
N GLY A 323 -27.90 25.35 -26.74
CA GLY A 323 -27.41 25.01 -25.40
C GLY A 323 -25.93 25.38 -25.22
N VAL A 324 -25.38 25.11 -24.04
CA VAL A 324 -23.95 25.13 -23.71
C VAL A 324 -23.66 23.90 -22.84
N THR A 325 -22.40 23.46 -22.77
CA THR A 325 -21.89 22.66 -21.65
C THR A 325 -20.52 23.19 -21.26
N THR A 326 -20.46 23.80 -20.08
CA THR A 326 -19.20 24.18 -19.44
C THR A 326 -18.39 22.93 -19.12
N PRO A 327 -17.07 22.91 -19.33
CA PRO A 327 -16.25 21.80 -18.85
C PRO A 327 -16.35 21.73 -17.32
N LYS A 328 -16.40 20.52 -16.75
CA LYS A 328 -16.35 20.30 -15.28
C LYS A 328 -15.07 20.89 -14.64
N PHE A 329 -14.03 21.10 -15.46
CA PHE A 329 -12.65 21.43 -15.07
C PHE A 329 -12.16 22.71 -15.74
N SER A 330 -11.24 23.40 -15.08
CA SER A 330 -10.30 24.35 -15.69
C SER A 330 -8.94 24.27 -14.99
N CYS A 331 -7.96 25.02 -15.47
CA CYS A 331 -6.63 25.10 -14.87
C CYS A 331 -6.25 26.57 -14.63
N THR A 332 -5.41 26.84 -13.62
CA THR A 332 -4.81 28.17 -13.38
C THR A 332 -3.92 28.63 -14.53
N ASN A 333 -3.21 27.69 -15.14
CA ASN A 333 -2.25 27.86 -16.23
C ASN A 333 -2.11 26.53 -16.99
N THR A 334 -1.41 26.51 -18.13
CA THR A 334 -1.03 25.26 -18.81
C THR A 334 0.40 24.83 -18.48
N ILE A 335 0.73 23.56 -18.73
CA ILE A 335 2.08 23.02 -18.46
C ILE A 335 3.09 23.67 -19.41
N ALA A 336 2.73 23.91 -20.68
CA ALA A 336 3.59 24.58 -21.64
C ALA A 336 3.90 26.04 -21.24
N ALA A 337 2.91 26.81 -20.79
CA ALA A 337 3.10 28.19 -20.35
C ALA A 337 3.92 28.27 -19.06
N TYR A 338 3.64 27.42 -18.06
CA TYR A 338 4.43 27.32 -16.84
C TYR A 338 5.93 27.09 -17.13
N ARG A 339 6.25 26.17 -18.06
CA ARG A 339 7.62 25.88 -18.51
C ARG A 339 8.28 27.05 -19.24
N ALA A 340 7.51 27.88 -19.94
CA ALA A 340 7.98 29.11 -20.57
C ALA A 340 8.13 30.28 -19.56
N GLY A 341 7.78 30.08 -18.29
CA GLY A 341 7.76 31.14 -17.27
C GLY A 341 6.61 32.14 -17.43
N THR A 342 5.57 31.78 -18.18
CA THR A 342 4.45 32.66 -18.55
C THR A 342 3.10 32.15 -18.04
N LEU A 343 2.08 33.02 -18.13
CA LEU A 343 0.67 32.64 -18.01
C LEU A 343 0.06 32.47 -19.40
N ALA A 344 -0.68 31.40 -19.59
CA ALA A 344 -1.57 31.23 -20.73
C ALA A 344 -2.78 32.19 -20.61
N PRO A 345 -3.39 32.62 -21.73
CA PRO A 345 -4.64 33.39 -21.69
C PRO A 345 -5.74 32.66 -20.91
N GLU A 346 -6.52 33.39 -20.10
CA GLU A 346 -7.62 32.79 -19.34
C GLU A 346 -8.67 32.14 -20.26
N GLY A 347 -9.03 30.88 -19.98
CA GLY A 347 -9.88 30.06 -20.84
C GLY A 347 -9.12 29.20 -21.85
N THR A 348 -7.78 29.30 -21.92
CA THR A 348 -6.94 28.28 -22.61
C THR A 348 -7.24 26.90 -22.02
N ALA A 349 -7.43 25.89 -22.87
CA ALA A 349 -7.68 24.51 -22.42
C ALA A 349 -6.48 23.97 -21.62
N CYS A 350 -6.77 23.11 -20.64
CA CYS A 350 -5.73 22.42 -19.88
C CYS A 350 -4.95 21.47 -20.81
N ASP A 351 -3.63 21.69 -20.99
CA ASP A 351 -2.68 20.66 -21.49
C ASP A 351 -2.77 19.35 -20.66
N VAL A 352 -3.30 19.46 -19.45
CA VAL A 352 -3.54 18.41 -18.46
C VAL A 352 -4.71 17.49 -18.84
N VAL A 353 -5.69 17.94 -19.64
CA VAL A 353 -6.96 17.22 -19.88
C VAL A 353 -7.14 16.87 -21.36
N THR A 354 -6.41 15.86 -21.84
CA THR A 354 -6.53 15.42 -23.24
C THR A 354 -7.76 14.51 -23.43
N ALA A 355 -8.68 14.98 -24.28
CA ALA A 355 -9.86 14.25 -24.80
C ALA A 355 -10.95 13.83 -23.79
N MET A 356 -11.91 14.73 -23.55
CA MET A 356 -13.26 14.30 -23.20
C MET A 356 -13.91 13.61 -24.41
N GLY A 357 -14.19 12.31 -24.30
CA GLY A 357 -15.14 11.61 -25.18
C GLY A 357 -14.56 10.47 -26.02
N LYS A 358 -15.35 9.40 -26.14
CA LYS A 358 -15.01 8.15 -26.84
C LYS A 358 -15.23 8.24 -28.37
N THR A 359 -15.22 9.45 -28.93
CA THR A 359 -15.77 9.75 -30.27
C THR A 359 -14.83 10.68 -31.02
N THR A 360 -14.23 10.20 -32.09
CA THR A 360 -13.25 10.95 -32.88
C THR A 360 -13.90 12.13 -33.61
N LEU A 361 -13.67 13.35 -33.13
CA LEU A 361 -13.96 14.58 -33.88
C LEU A 361 -12.92 14.71 -35.00
N THR A 362 -13.28 14.28 -36.21
CA THR A 362 -12.41 14.23 -37.40
C THR A 362 -12.26 15.58 -38.12
N THR A 363 -12.53 16.70 -37.44
CA THR A 363 -12.33 18.06 -37.95
C THR A 363 -11.22 18.77 -37.18
N PRO A 364 -10.42 19.64 -37.82
CA PRO A 364 -9.28 20.29 -37.18
C PRO A 364 -9.74 21.17 -36.01
N ALA A 365 -8.91 21.24 -34.96
CA ALA A 365 -9.30 21.75 -33.66
C ALA A 365 -9.86 23.19 -33.67
N VAL A 366 -11.16 23.32 -33.38
CA VAL A 366 -11.82 24.58 -33.05
C VAL A 366 -12.16 24.57 -31.56
N ALA A 367 -11.14 24.82 -30.73
CA ALA A 367 -11.25 24.82 -29.28
C ALA A 367 -11.86 26.12 -28.74
N TYR A 368 -13.19 26.26 -28.80
CA TYR A 368 -13.92 27.31 -28.09
C TYR A 368 -14.37 26.83 -26.71
N VAL A 369 -13.44 26.83 -25.75
CA VAL A 369 -13.80 26.87 -24.33
C VAL A 369 -14.34 28.28 -24.05
N VAL A 370 -15.66 28.44 -24.07
CA VAL A 370 -16.32 29.72 -23.78
C VAL A 370 -16.31 29.97 -22.26
N ASN A 371 -15.13 30.22 -21.70
CA ASN A 371 -15.01 30.78 -20.38
C ASN A 371 -15.56 32.22 -20.42
N ARG A 372 -16.68 32.48 -19.76
CA ARG A 372 -17.33 33.80 -19.75
C ARG A 372 -16.52 34.89 -18.99
N GLN A 373 -15.38 34.52 -18.40
CA GLN A 373 -14.36 35.46 -17.90
C GLN A 373 -13.41 35.98 -18.99
N ALA A 374 -13.29 35.30 -20.14
CA ALA A 374 -12.56 35.82 -21.29
C ALA A 374 -13.33 37.02 -21.90
N THR A 375 -12.66 38.15 -22.03
CA THR A 375 -13.29 39.46 -22.26
C THR A 375 -13.74 39.73 -23.70
N SER A 376 -13.69 38.74 -24.59
CA SER A 376 -14.05 38.89 -26.01
C SER A 376 -14.79 37.68 -26.58
N VAL A 377 -16.05 37.89 -26.99
CA VAL A 377 -16.75 37.01 -27.92
C VAL A 377 -16.37 37.44 -29.35
N PRO A 378 -16.06 36.52 -30.29
CA PRO A 378 -15.77 36.88 -31.68
C PRO A 378 -16.93 37.63 -32.36
N GLN A 379 -16.60 38.58 -33.25
CA GLN A 379 -17.61 39.30 -34.03
C GLN A 379 -18.48 38.32 -34.84
N GLY A 380 -19.79 38.53 -34.82
CA GLY A 380 -20.79 37.73 -35.53
C GLY A 380 -21.69 36.87 -34.63
N TYR A 381 -21.31 36.62 -33.38
CA TYR A 381 -22.08 35.79 -32.45
C TYR A 381 -22.76 36.61 -31.34
N ALA A 382 -24.04 36.37 -31.12
CA ALA A 382 -24.84 37.01 -30.06
C ALA A 382 -25.41 35.96 -29.10
N VAL A 383 -25.24 36.18 -27.79
CA VAL A 383 -25.71 35.25 -26.74
C VAL A 383 -26.95 35.84 -26.05
N THR A 384 -28.13 35.35 -26.43
CA THR A 384 -29.42 35.83 -25.92
C THR A 384 -29.82 35.19 -24.59
N GLY A 385 -29.16 35.60 -23.51
CA GLY A 385 -29.51 35.17 -22.15
C GLY A 385 -28.77 35.94 -21.06
N GLY A 386 -29.51 36.40 -20.04
CA GLY A 386 -28.97 37.15 -18.89
C GLY A 386 -27.87 36.36 -18.20
N GLY A 387 -26.65 36.91 -18.18
CA GLY A 387 -25.44 36.16 -17.84
C GLY A 387 -25.10 36.15 -16.36
N CYS A 388 -24.54 35.02 -15.91
CA CYS A 388 -23.86 34.90 -14.63
C CYS A 388 -22.77 35.97 -14.43
N ASN A 389 -22.82 36.66 -13.30
CA ASN A 389 -21.70 37.41 -12.72
C ASN A 389 -21.33 36.83 -11.34
N ALA A 390 -20.25 37.29 -10.73
CA ALA A 390 -19.74 36.73 -9.46
C ALA A 390 -20.72 36.83 -8.27
N SER A 391 -21.71 37.73 -8.34
CA SER A 391 -22.78 37.94 -7.35
C SER A 391 -24.11 37.29 -7.73
N THR A 392 -24.19 36.53 -8.83
CA THR A 392 -25.39 35.80 -9.24
C THR A 392 -25.48 34.46 -8.49
N THR A 393 -26.54 34.28 -7.70
CA THR A 393 -26.81 33.03 -6.97
C THR A 393 -27.03 31.86 -7.94
N GLY A 394 -26.38 30.72 -7.68
CA GLY A 394 -26.52 29.48 -8.47
C GLY A 394 -25.56 29.33 -9.66
N CYS A 395 -24.74 30.34 -9.95
CA CYS A 395 -23.78 30.31 -11.05
C CYS A 395 -22.47 29.59 -10.70
N ALA A 396 -21.91 28.85 -11.67
CA ALA A 396 -20.69 28.06 -11.52
C ALA A 396 -19.48 28.89 -11.06
N ARG A 397 -18.83 28.46 -9.96
CA ARG A 397 -17.59 29.08 -9.43
C ARG A 397 -16.42 28.10 -9.47
N TRP A 398 -15.26 28.58 -9.90
CA TRP A 398 -14.00 27.81 -9.92
C TRP A 398 -13.39 27.69 -8.52
N VAL A 399 -13.31 26.47 -7.99
CA VAL A 399 -12.61 26.13 -6.73
C VAL A 399 -11.36 25.30 -7.01
N PRO A 400 -10.24 25.43 -6.27
CA PRO A 400 -9.08 24.56 -6.43
C PRO A 400 -9.44 23.10 -6.11
N ALA A 401 -8.87 22.16 -6.86
CA ALA A 401 -8.92 20.73 -6.53
C ALA A 401 -8.17 20.42 -5.23
N SER A 402 -8.58 19.36 -4.52
CA SER A 402 -7.77 18.68 -3.50
C SER A 402 -6.89 17.58 -4.14
N TRP A 403 -5.99 16.97 -3.35
CA TRP A 403 -5.23 15.80 -3.81
C TRP A 403 -6.13 14.62 -4.16
N TRP A 404 -7.18 14.38 -3.37
CA TRP A 404 -8.12 13.28 -3.64
C TRP A 404 -8.95 13.52 -4.90
N ASP A 405 -9.30 14.77 -5.21
CA ASP A 405 -9.96 15.11 -6.47
C ASP A 405 -9.05 14.83 -7.68
N ILE A 406 -7.73 15.02 -7.57
CA ILE A 406 -6.75 14.71 -8.63
C ILE A 406 -6.64 13.20 -8.82
N SER A 407 -6.57 12.42 -7.74
CA SER A 407 -6.62 10.94 -7.83
C SER A 407 -7.93 10.44 -8.44
N TYR A 408 -9.07 11.02 -8.04
CA TYR A 408 -10.37 10.67 -8.62
C TYR A 408 -10.43 11.02 -10.11
N HIS A 409 -9.97 12.23 -10.50
CA HIS A 409 -9.97 12.67 -11.89
C HIS A 409 -9.20 11.67 -12.77
N GLY A 410 -7.95 11.34 -12.39
CA GLY A 410 -7.09 10.41 -13.13
C GLY A 410 -7.68 9.01 -13.27
N ASN A 411 -8.20 8.45 -12.16
CA ASN A 411 -8.70 7.07 -12.14
C ASN A 411 -10.12 6.89 -12.70
N LYS A 412 -10.95 7.95 -12.74
CA LYS A 412 -12.39 7.86 -13.05
C LYS A 412 -12.87 8.78 -14.16
N ASP A 413 -12.85 10.11 -13.97
CA ASP A 413 -13.49 11.04 -14.93
C ASP A 413 -12.89 10.96 -16.35
N ILE A 414 -11.57 10.72 -16.46
CA ILE A 414 -10.89 10.58 -17.77
C ILE A 414 -10.75 9.13 -18.24
N GLY A 415 -11.38 8.17 -17.54
CA GLY A 415 -11.62 6.81 -18.04
C GLY A 415 -10.74 5.69 -17.48
N GLY A 416 -9.61 6.00 -16.84
CA GLY A 416 -8.70 5.01 -16.24
C GLY A 416 -7.91 4.14 -17.24
N GLY A 417 -7.08 3.22 -16.71
CA GLY A 417 -6.25 2.29 -17.48
C GLY A 417 -4.77 2.72 -17.61
N PRO A 418 -3.95 2.06 -18.45
CA PRO A 418 -2.51 2.33 -18.55
C PRO A 418 -2.18 3.63 -19.31
N TYR A 419 -3.21 4.41 -19.66
CA TYR A 419 -3.09 5.68 -20.38
C TYR A 419 -3.37 6.89 -19.48
N SER A 420 -3.94 6.67 -18.29
CA SER A 420 -4.18 7.69 -17.25
C SER A 420 -3.04 7.74 -16.23
N PHE A 421 -2.76 8.95 -15.74
CA PHE A 421 -1.73 9.28 -14.76
C PHE A 421 -2.22 10.37 -13.80
N GLN A 422 -1.75 10.37 -12.55
CA GLN A 422 -2.04 11.36 -11.51
C GLN A 422 -0.78 11.67 -10.70
N GLY A 423 -0.40 12.93 -10.58
CA GLY A 423 0.81 13.41 -9.90
C GLY A 423 0.53 13.87 -8.49
N ASN A 424 0.41 12.93 -7.55
CA ASN A 424 0.19 13.20 -6.13
C ASN A 424 1.44 12.82 -5.33
N PRO A 425 1.82 13.56 -4.27
CA PRO A 425 2.87 13.12 -3.36
C PRO A 425 2.41 11.92 -2.55
N GLY A 426 3.31 10.98 -2.28
CA GLY A 426 3.13 10.02 -1.19
C GLY A 426 3.41 10.65 0.16
N MET A 427 3.03 9.97 1.24
CA MET A 427 3.27 10.49 2.59
C MET A 427 4.63 10.03 3.15
N PHE A 428 5.00 8.75 3.02
CA PHE A 428 6.30 8.23 3.43
C PHE A 428 6.90 7.32 2.34
N TRP A 429 8.12 7.62 1.88
CA TRP A 429 8.80 6.86 0.81
C TRP A 429 10.27 6.62 1.13
N MET A 430 10.68 5.36 1.25
CA MET A 430 12.07 5.00 1.50
C MET A 430 12.59 4.12 0.37
N GLN A 431 13.74 4.50 -0.19
CA GLN A 431 14.37 3.78 -1.29
C GLN A 431 15.71 3.22 -0.83
N GLN A 432 16.04 1.99 -1.24
CA GLN A 432 17.29 1.26 -0.96
C GLN A 432 17.68 1.37 0.52
N SER A 433 17.03 0.60 1.41
CA SER A 433 17.14 0.83 2.86
C SER A 433 17.36 -0.43 3.69
N LYS A 434 18.26 -0.34 4.68
CA LYS A 434 18.63 -1.43 5.60
C LYS A 434 18.22 -1.12 7.04
N ASN A 435 17.49 -2.03 7.69
CA ASN A 435 16.98 -1.87 9.06
C ASN A 435 16.16 -0.56 9.25
N LEU A 436 15.12 -0.43 8.43
CA LEU A 436 14.12 0.62 8.46
C LEU A 436 13.01 0.30 9.47
N SER A 437 12.48 1.28 10.21
CA SER A 437 11.34 1.05 11.12
C SER A 437 10.32 2.19 11.20
N LEU A 438 9.04 1.82 11.26
CA LEU A 438 7.93 2.70 11.65
C LEU A 438 7.31 2.17 12.95
N TYR A 439 7.14 3.01 13.97
CA TYR A 439 6.69 2.56 15.30
C TYR A 439 5.69 3.49 15.98
N GLN A 440 4.53 2.95 16.36
CA GLN A 440 3.44 3.59 17.12
C GLN A 440 2.79 4.87 16.51
N ILE A 441 3.25 5.31 15.34
CA ILE A 441 2.83 6.56 14.70
C ILE A 441 1.43 6.47 14.07
N THR A 442 0.64 7.55 14.20
CA THR A 442 -0.67 7.68 13.54
C THR A 442 -0.52 8.46 12.23
N LEU A 443 -0.95 7.89 11.11
CA LEU A 443 -0.79 8.41 9.76
C LEU A 443 -2.19 8.70 9.19
N ARG A 444 -2.48 9.95 8.85
CA ARG A 444 -3.83 10.41 8.49
C ARG A 444 -3.91 11.01 7.09
N ASN A 445 -5.04 10.77 6.44
CA ASN A 445 -5.52 11.43 5.22
C ASN A 445 -4.49 11.46 4.07
N SER A 446 -3.89 10.31 3.76
CA SER A 446 -2.80 10.23 2.79
C SER A 446 -3.20 10.78 1.41
N THR A 447 -2.27 11.45 0.75
CA THR A 447 -2.42 12.12 -0.55
C THR A 447 -2.28 11.16 -1.73
N PHE A 448 -1.51 10.08 -1.52
CA PHE A 448 -1.32 8.93 -2.39
C PHE A 448 -0.96 7.74 -1.49
N PHE A 449 -0.12 6.79 -1.92
CA PHE A 449 0.39 5.72 -1.06
C PHE A 449 0.94 6.27 0.27
N THR A 450 0.60 5.58 1.36
CA THR A 450 0.85 6.06 2.72
C THR A 450 2.29 5.72 3.15
N VAL A 451 2.73 4.48 2.94
CA VAL A 451 4.08 3.99 3.26
C VAL A 451 4.59 3.12 2.12
N GLU A 452 5.50 3.63 1.28
CA GLU A 452 6.16 2.87 0.21
C GLU A 452 7.64 2.63 0.55
N ALA A 453 8.13 1.41 0.34
CA ALA A 453 9.47 0.98 0.74
C ALA A 453 10.14 0.13 -0.36
N ASP A 454 10.93 0.77 -1.22
CA ASP A 454 11.62 0.15 -2.36
C ASP A 454 12.98 -0.45 -1.94
N GLY A 455 13.21 -1.73 -2.23
CA GLY A 455 14.51 -2.40 -2.06
C GLY A 455 14.99 -2.44 -0.62
N VAL A 456 14.24 -3.14 0.23
CA VAL A 456 14.49 -3.18 1.69
C VAL A 456 15.03 -4.52 2.19
N ASP A 457 16.11 -4.43 2.96
CA ASP A 457 16.55 -5.46 3.89
C ASP A 457 16.19 -5.01 5.30
N GLY A 458 15.29 -5.70 6.00
CA GLY A 458 14.93 -5.31 7.37
C GLY A 458 13.98 -4.13 7.38
N PHE A 459 12.68 -4.38 7.36
CA PHE A 459 11.65 -3.35 7.39
C PHE A 459 10.57 -3.72 8.42
N THR A 460 10.49 -2.95 9.51
CA THR A 460 9.56 -3.23 10.62
C THR A 460 8.51 -2.14 10.75
N VAL A 461 7.25 -2.47 10.54
CA VAL A 461 6.10 -1.57 10.72
C VAL A 461 5.24 -2.11 11.86
N TRP A 462 5.34 -1.48 13.03
CA TRP A 462 4.83 -2.03 14.29
C TRP A 462 3.95 -1.04 15.05
N GLY A 463 2.71 -1.45 15.35
CA GLY A 463 1.78 -0.67 16.19
C GLY A 463 1.31 0.65 15.58
N ILE A 464 1.48 0.86 14.27
CA ILE A 464 1.06 2.09 13.59
C ILE A 464 -0.45 2.12 13.37
N LYS A 465 -0.98 3.31 13.05
CA LYS A 465 -2.37 3.50 12.65
C LYS A 465 -2.43 4.22 11.31
N ILE A 466 -3.14 3.69 10.33
CA ILE A 466 -3.42 4.37 9.06
C ILE A 466 -4.90 4.72 9.01
N ILE A 467 -5.22 6.00 8.79
CA ILE A 467 -6.57 6.56 8.81
C ILE A 467 -6.77 7.46 7.57
N THR A 468 -7.20 6.86 6.47
CA THR A 468 -7.71 7.57 5.29
C THR A 468 -9.13 7.08 5.00
N PRO A 469 -10.15 7.95 4.96
CA PRO A 469 -11.53 7.49 4.88
C PRO A 469 -11.89 6.97 3.47
N LEU A 470 -12.81 6.00 3.38
CA LEU A 470 -13.33 5.50 2.09
C LEU A 470 -13.95 6.61 1.26
N LEU A 471 -14.71 7.48 1.92
CA LEU A 471 -15.40 8.63 1.34
C LEU A 471 -14.79 9.92 1.92
N PRO A 472 -14.78 11.04 1.17
CA PRO A 472 -14.49 12.34 1.75
C PRO A 472 -15.45 12.61 2.93
N ASP A 473 -14.91 12.78 4.14
CA ASP A 473 -15.73 12.94 5.32
C ASP A 473 -16.48 14.28 5.32
N ALA A 474 -17.81 14.19 5.44
CA ALA A 474 -18.72 15.32 5.54
C ALA A 474 -18.42 16.26 6.71
N ALA A 475 -17.97 15.74 7.86
CA ALA A 475 -17.65 16.58 9.02
C ALA A 475 -16.38 17.40 8.79
N ASN A 476 -15.32 16.80 8.25
CA ASN A 476 -14.13 17.52 7.79
C ASN A 476 -14.42 18.49 6.63
N GLN A 477 -15.34 18.18 5.71
CA GLN A 477 -15.76 19.15 4.67
C GLN A 477 -16.52 20.35 5.27
N ALA A 478 -17.40 20.12 6.24
CA ALA A 478 -18.16 21.17 6.89
C ALA A 478 -17.31 22.08 7.79
N SER A 479 -16.30 21.53 8.48
CA SER A 479 -15.45 22.31 9.42
C SER A 479 -14.51 23.31 8.73
N VAL A 480 -14.17 23.07 7.45
CA VAL A 480 -13.40 24.02 6.61
C VAL A 480 -14.24 24.78 5.57
N GLY A 481 -15.58 24.73 5.68
CA GLY A 481 -16.50 25.55 4.88
C GLY A 481 -16.64 25.13 3.41
N MET A 482 -16.44 23.85 3.09
CA MET A 482 -16.42 23.33 1.71
C MET A 482 -17.82 22.95 1.19
N ASN A 483 -18.87 23.35 1.92
CA ASN A 483 -20.28 23.16 1.63
C ASN A 483 -20.89 24.36 0.84
N ASN A 484 -20.47 24.50 -0.43
CA ASN A 484 -21.03 25.48 -1.39
C ASN A 484 -22.04 24.87 -2.38
N ASP A 485 -22.10 23.53 -2.48
CA ASP A 485 -23.26 22.85 -3.06
C ASP A 485 -24.39 22.85 -2.02
N GLY A 486 -25.60 23.23 -2.44
CA GLY A 486 -26.66 23.65 -1.53
C GLY A 486 -27.09 22.57 -0.52
N PHE A 487 -26.95 22.88 0.77
CA PHE A 487 -27.56 22.14 1.87
C PHE A 487 -29.09 22.17 1.71
N ASP A 488 -29.70 21.06 1.25
CA ASP A 488 -31.14 21.01 0.96
C ASP A 488 -32.02 21.13 2.23
N GLY A 489 -31.42 20.89 3.40
CA GLY A 489 -32.09 20.95 4.71
C GLY A 489 -33.12 19.85 4.95
N VAL A 490 -33.21 18.84 4.09
CA VAL A 490 -34.31 17.86 4.04
C VAL A 490 -33.82 16.41 4.02
N SER A 491 -32.70 16.09 3.34
CA SER A 491 -32.30 14.69 3.08
C SER A 491 -31.10 14.17 3.87
N GLY A 492 -30.28 15.05 4.46
CA GLY A 492 -29.17 14.68 5.37
C GLY A 492 -28.08 13.77 4.78
N SER A 493 -28.02 13.62 3.45
CA SER A 493 -27.21 12.60 2.78
C SER A 493 -26.02 13.20 2.01
N TYR A 494 -24.80 12.89 2.46
CA TYR A 494 -23.55 13.33 1.82
C TYR A 494 -23.11 12.30 0.78
N SER A 495 -23.01 12.69 -0.50
CA SER A 495 -22.91 11.73 -1.62
C SER A 495 -22.05 12.18 -2.80
N ARG A 496 -21.24 13.24 -2.66
CA ARG A 496 -20.49 13.86 -3.77
C ARG A 496 -19.10 14.36 -3.34
N LEU A 497 -18.15 14.28 -4.26
CA LEU A 497 -16.92 15.07 -4.27
C LEU A 497 -17.19 16.49 -4.82
N TYR A 498 -16.17 17.36 -4.84
CA TYR A 498 -16.21 18.65 -5.55
C TYR A 498 -16.58 18.53 -7.04
N THR A 499 -16.48 17.33 -7.60
CA THR A 499 -16.83 16.96 -8.97
C THR A 499 -18.31 17.09 -9.31
N GLY A 500 -19.18 17.24 -8.30
CA GLY A 500 -20.62 17.16 -8.43
C GLY A 500 -21.16 15.77 -8.82
N ALA A 501 -20.30 14.77 -8.98
CA ALA A 501 -20.68 13.41 -9.33
C ALA A 501 -21.24 12.67 -8.10
N THR A 502 -22.33 11.93 -8.30
CA THR A 502 -22.84 10.98 -7.32
C THR A 502 -21.85 9.84 -7.13
N ILE A 503 -21.55 9.50 -5.88
CA ILE A 503 -20.75 8.32 -5.53
C ILE A 503 -21.64 7.07 -5.69
N ASP A 504 -21.44 6.33 -6.79
CA ASP A 504 -22.10 5.06 -7.12
C ASP A 504 -21.28 3.82 -6.72
N ALA A 505 -21.86 2.62 -6.90
CA ALA A 505 -21.28 1.32 -6.55
C ALA A 505 -19.97 0.96 -7.29
N SER A 506 -19.61 1.70 -8.34
CA SER A 506 -18.34 1.54 -9.04
C SER A 506 -17.30 2.55 -8.57
N SER A 507 -17.74 3.67 -7.98
CA SER A 507 -16.89 4.76 -7.53
C SER A 507 -16.28 4.46 -6.15
N THR A 508 -15.27 3.61 -6.19
CA THR A 508 -14.35 3.28 -5.08
C THR A 508 -13.55 4.51 -4.61
N GLY A 509 -14.26 5.46 -3.98
CA GLY A 509 -13.78 6.33 -2.92
C GLY A 509 -12.69 7.34 -3.24
N VAL A 510 -12.00 7.73 -2.16
CA VAL A 510 -10.64 8.28 -2.19
C VAL A 510 -9.72 7.28 -2.90
N LYS A 511 -8.74 7.74 -3.69
CA LYS A 511 -7.97 6.87 -4.60
C LYS A 511 -6.47 6.80 -4.39
N ASN A 512 -5.94 5.57 -4.52
CA ASN A 512 -4.53 5.19 -4.40
C ASN A 512 -3.92 5.61 -3.06
N THR A 513 -4.57 5.26 -1.94
CA THR A 513 -4.04 5.55 -0.60
C THR A 513 -3.57 4.31 0.14
N ASP A 514 -3.04 3.35 -0.63
CA ASP A 514 -2.40 2.10 -0.22
C ASP A 514 -1.63 2.25 1.10
N GLY A 515 -1.80 1.30 2.02
CA GLY A 515 -1.36 1.40 3.40
C GLY A 515 0.15 1.22 3.58
N VAL A 516 0.64 -0.01 3.38
CA VAL A 516 2.05 -0.37 3.52
C VAL A 516 2.50 -1.21 2.34
N ASP A 517 3.46 -0.70 1.57
CA ASP A 517 3.84 -1.23 0.27
C ASP A 517 5.34 -1.54 0.20
N PRO A 518 5.76 -2.76 0.61
CA PRO A 518 7.10 -3.27 0.34
C PRO A 518 7.22 -3.58 -1.16
N SER A 519 8.14 -2.88 -1.81
CA SER A 519 8.36 -2.88 -3.25
C SER A 519 9.82 -3.23 -3.56
N VAL A 520 10.10 -3.85 -4.70
CA VAL A 520 11.50 -4.08 -5.14
C VAL A 520 12.05 -2.80 -5.77
N ALA A 521 13.33 -2.50 -5.55
CA ALA A 521 13.97 -1.40 -6.27
C ALA A 521 14.17 -1.77 -7.75
N SER A 522 14.43 -0.76 -8.59
CA SER A 522 14.61 -0.97 -10.03
C SER A 522 15.93 -1.63 -10.43
N ALA A 523 16.92 -1.66 -9.53
CA ALA A 523 18.24 -2.23 -9.72
C ALA A 523 18.92 -2.50 -8.35
N PRO A 524 19.99 -3.32 -8.31
CA PRO A 524 20.98 -3.27 -7.24
C PRO A 524 21.89 -2.05 -7.41
N GLU A 525 22.37 -1.49 -6.30
CA GLU A 525 23.16 -0.26 -6.28
C GLU A 525 24.34 -0.36 -5.30
N HIS A 526 25.40 0.42 -5.53
CA HIS A 526 26.49 0.63 -4.59
C HIS A 526 26.66 2.14 -4.41
N ALA A 527 26.10 2.66 -3.33
CA ALA A 527 25.78 4.07 -3.18
C ALA A 527 26.27 4.63 -1.83
N ALA A 528 26.52 5.93 -1.78
CA ALA A 528 26.76 6.62 -0.52
C ALA A 528 25.43 6.79 0.24
N LEU A 529 25.48 6.69 1.57
CA LEU A 529 24.29 6.84 2.40
C LEU A 529 23.79 8.28 2.37
N GLY A 530 22.48 8.51 2.32
CA GLY A 530 21.92 9.86 2.43
C GLY A 530 22.07 10.40 3.85
N THR A 531 22.91 11.41 4.08
CA THR A 531 23.22 11.94 5.44
C THR A 531 22.53 13.27 5.74
N GLY A 532 21.82 13.83 4.77
CA GLY A 532 21.06 15.08 4.88
C GLY A 532 20.29 15.38 3.60
N SER A 533 19.59 16.50 3.55
CA SER A 533 18.84 16.95 2.37
C SER A 533 19.69 17.16 1.11
N THR A 534 20.98 17.47 1.29
CA THR A 534 21.95 17.74 0.22
C THR A 534 23.30 17.05 0.42
N THR A 535 23.42 16.12 1.38
CA THR A 535 24.70 15.47 1.76
C THR A 535 24.61 13.95 1.77
N THR A 536 25.75 13.30 1.50
CA THR A 536 25.91 11.85 1.61
C THR A 536 27.15 11.48 2.43
N SER A 537 27.26 10.22 2.85
CA SER A 537 28.46 9.69 3.49
C SER A 537 29.66 9.67 2.54
N SER A 538 30.87 9.59 3.09
CA SER A 538 32.11 9.43 2.29
C SER A 538 32.35 7.99 1.83
N GLY A 539 31.90 7.00 2.61
CA GLY A 539 31.88 5.59 2.25
C GLY A 539 30.60 5.21 1.49
N GLN A 540 30.66 4.12 0.72
CA GLN A 540 29.52 3.53 0.03
C GLN A 540 29.07 2.20 0.68
N VAL A 541 27.84 1.80 0.38
CA VAL A 541 27.14 0.60 0.86
C VAL A 541 26.45 -0.07 -0.32
N TYR A 542 26.49 -1.40 -0.38
CA TYR A 542 25.75 -2.21 -1.36
C TYR A 542 24.28 -2.37 -0.94
N PHE A 543 23.36 -2.17 -1.88
CA PHE A 543 21.94 -2.47 -1.73
C PHE A 543 21.55 -3.41 -2.87
N ASP A 544 21.05 -4.60 -2.56
CA ASP A 544 20.81 -5.64 -3.57
C ASP A 544 19.47 -5.52 -4.32
N GLY A 545 18.66 -4.51 -3.99
CA GLY A 545 17.38 -4.16 -4.64
C GLY A 545 16.18 -5.05 -4.27
N TYR A 546 16.43 -6.16 -3.55
CA TYR A 546 15.42 -7.13 -3.10
C TYR A 546 14.59 -6.63 -1.91
N VAL A 547 13.43 -7.27 -1.69
CA VAL A 547 12.66 -7.17 -0.44
C VAL A 547 12.85 -8.44 0.39
N LYS A 548 13.33 -8.27 1.62
CA LYS A 548 13.59 -9.34 2.59
C LYS A 548 13.59 -8.80 4.04
N ASN A 549 13.45 -9.68 5.03
CA ASN A 549 13.42 -9.32 6.45
C ASN A 549 12.33 -8.28 6.82
N VAL A 550 11.13 -8.43 6.28
CA VAL A 550 9.97 -7.54 6.53
C VAL A 550 9.08 -8.07 7.66
N ALA A 551 8.56 -7.17 8.50
CA ALA A 551 7.53 -7.48 9.50
C ALA A 551 6.50 -6.33 9.59
N ILE A 552 5.25 -6.59 9.24
CA ILE A 552 4.12 -5.63 9.35
C ILE A 552 3.16 -6.16 10.41
N VAL A 553 3.24 -5.65 11.64
CA VAL A 553 2.58 -6.27 12.80
C VAL A 553 1.89 -5.33 13.79
N TYR A 554 0.82 -5.83 14.42
CA TYR A 554 0.04 -5.13 15.46
C TYR A 554 -0.55 -3.77 15.02
N ASN A 555 -0.75 -3.55 13.72
CA ASN A 555 -1.19 -2.27 13.16
C ASN A 555 -2.71 -2.16 13.02
N PHE A 556 -3.22 -0.93 12.98
CA PHE A 556 -4.62 -0.61 12.69
C PHE A 556 -4.69 0.08 11.33
N LEU A 557 -5.13 -0.63 10.29
CA LEU A 557 -4.98 -0.22 8.89
C LEU A 557 -6.35 0.08 8.25
N SER A 558 -6.67 1.36 8.10
CA SER A 558 -7.85 1.86 7.36
C SER A 558 -7.44 2.87 6.26
N PRO A 559 -6.80 2.43 5.15
CA PRO A 559 -6.69 3.20 3.91
C PRO A 559 -8.00 3.15 3.08
N SER A 560 -7.97 3.74 1.87
CA SER A 560 -9.06 3.63 0.88
C SER A 560 -8.80 2.66 -0.28
N ASP A 561 -7.56 2.19 -0.42
CA ASP A 561 -7.10 1.19 -1.39
C ASP A 561 -6.46 0.02 -0.59
N ASP A 562 -5.42 -0.68 -1.07
CA ASP A 562 -4.80 -1.81 -0.34
C ASP A 562 -4.43 -1.51 1.12
N ASN A 563 -4.65 -2.46 2.04
CA ASN A 563 -4.18 -2.36 3.42
C ASN A 563 -2.67 -2.63 3.50
N VAL A 564 -2.19 -3.62 2.73
CA VAL A 564 -0.77 -3.92 2.46
C VAL A 564 -0.67 -4.40 1.02
N ALA A 565 0.33 -3.94 0.23
CA ALA A 565 0.58 -4.50 -1.11
C ALA A 565 2.06 -4.80 -1.37
N PHE A 566 2.44 -6.09 -1.37
CA PHE A 566 3.76 -6.52 -1.82
C PHE A 566 3.86 -6.40 -3.35
N LYS A 567 4.73 -5.52 -3.83
CA LYS A 567 4.86 -5.17 -5.26
C LYS A 567 6.20 -5.66 -5.81
N GLY A 568 6.17 -6.74 -6.58
CA GLY A 568 7.34 -7.39 -7.19
C GLY A 568 7.98 -6.62 -8.35
N GLY A 569 7.75 -5.31 -8.44
CA GLY A 569 8.36 -4.39 -9.42
C GLY A 569 7.85 -4.55 -10.85
N LEU A 570 7.84 -3.45 -11.59
CA LEU A 570 7.76 -3.46 -13.06
C LEU A 570 9.17 -3.45 -13.68
N MET A 571 10.12 -2.92 -12.92
CA MET A 571 11.55 -3.11 -13.07
C MET A 571 11.97 -4.32 -12.23
N ASP A 572 13.01 -5.03 -12.68
CA ASP A 572 13.47 -6.27 -12.07
C ASP A 572 14.92 -6.09 -11.56
N PRO A 573 15.18 -6.11 -10.24
CA PRO A 573 16.53 -5.93 -9.70
C PRO A 573 17.37 -7.21 -9.76
N ARG A 574 16.82 -8.35 -10.22
CA ARG A 574 17.59 -9.58 -10.32
C ARG A 574 18.70 -9.44 -11.38
N PRO A 575 19.72 -10.32 -11.41
CA PRO A 575 20.65 -10.37 -12.55
C PRO A 575 19.91 -10.67 -13.85
N ALA A 576 20.29 -10.01 -14.95
CA ALA A 576 19.56 -10.05 -16.22
C ALA A 576 19.27 -11.47 -16.78
N ALA A 577 20.12 -12.46 -16.50
CA ALA A 577 19.90 -13.86 -16.90
C ALA A 577 18.78 -14.59 -16.12
N THR A 578 18.22 -13.94 -15.09
CA THR A 578 17.08 -14.42 -14.29
C THR A 578 15.81 -13.58 -14.49
N HIS A 579 15.87 -12.55 -15.34
CA HIS A 579 14.70 -11.72 -15.65
C HIS A 579 13.60 -12.56 -16.30
N GLY A 580 12.37 -12.37 -15.84
CA GLY A 580 11.22 -13.15 -16.28
C GLY A 580 11.24 -14.63 -15.91
N ALA A 581 12.12 -15.07 -14.99
CA ALA A 581 12.12 -16.47 -14.53
C ALA A 581 10.80 -16.83 -13.80
N GLN A 582 10.31 -18.03 -14.09
CA GLN A 582 8.99 -18.56 -13.69
C GLN A 582 9.11 -19.99 -13.15
N ASN A 583 8.05 -20.52 -12.52
CA ASN A 583 7.94 -21.96 -12.22
C ASN A 583 8.32 -22.84 -13.43
N GLY A 584 9.13 -23.87 -13.19
CA GLY A 584 9.66 -24.76 -14.23
C GLY A 584 10.86 -24.20 -15.03
N SER A 585 11.34 -22.99 -14.72
CA SER A 585 12.63 -22.50 -15.24
C SER A 585 13.81 -23.32 -14.70
N ASP A 586 14.99 -23.14 -15.30
CA ASP A 586 16.23 -23.69 -14.74
C ASP A 586 16.41 -23.20 -13.28
N PRO A 587 16.57 -24.10 -12.29
CA PRO A 587 16.75 -23.71 -10.89
C PRO A 587 17.91 -22.75 -10.61
N ALA A 588 18.93 -22.69 -11.47
CA ALA A 588 19.98 -21.67 -11.38
C ALA A 588 19.43 -20.26 -11.65
N ASN A 589 18.50 -20.12 -12.60
CA ASN A 589 17.87 -18.86 -12.97
C ASN A 589 16.69 -18.48 -12.06
N MET A 590 16.25 -19.38 -11.17
CA MET A 590 15.19 -19.11 -10.20
C MET A 590 15.72 -18.26 -9.04
N ALA A 591 15.73 -16.94 -9.25
CA ALA A 591 15.86 -15.92 -8.21
C ALA A 591 14.55 -15.11 -8.14
N TRP A 592 14.22 -14.57 -6.96
CA TRP A 592 12.99 -13.78 -6.72
C TRP A 592 13.30 -12.43 -6.09
N GLY A 593 12.59 -11.39 -6.53
CA GLY A 593 12.66 -10.00 -6.08
C GLY A 593 12.17 -9.79 -4.65
N ILE A 594 11.08 -10.48 -4.29
CA ILE A 594 10.58 -10.56 -2.91
C ILE A 594 10.71 -12.00 -2.45
N ASP A 595 11.51 -12.25 -1.42
CA ASP A 595 11.79 -13.61 -0.94
C ASP A 595 12.04 -13.66 0.58
N GLY A 596 11.04 -14.15 1.32
CA GLY A 596 11.15 -14.33 2.78
C GLY A 596 12.06 -15.46 3.25
N ASN A 597 12.75 -16.18 2.36
CA ASN A 597 13.86 -17.08 2.71
C ASN A 597 15.25 -16.51 2.34
N ARG A 598 15.32 -15.33 1.70
CA ARG A 598 16.59 -14.69 1.29
C ARG A 598 17.26 -14.02 2.49
N GLY A 599 18.24 -14.69 3.08
CA GLY A 599 19.08 -14.10 4.14
C GLY A 599 18.29 -13.72 5.39
N VAL A 600 17.43 -14.64 5.84
CA VAL A 600 16.56 -14.48 7.01
C VAL A 600 17.39 -14.11 8.25
N SER A 601 17.02 -13.03 8.92
CA SER A 601 17.65 -12.65 10.19
C SER A 601 17.44 -13.73 11.25
N SER A 602 18.44 -14.02 12.07
CA SER A 602 18.32 -14.97 13.19
C SER A 602 17.26 -14.55 14.23
N ASN A 603 16.88 -13.26 14.22
CA ASN A 603 15.90 -12.66 15.12
C ASN A 603 14.42 -12.98 14.83
N ARG A 604 14.09 -13.93 13.95
CA ARG A 604 12.71 -14.29 13.57
C ARG A 604 12.62 -15.71 13.01
N THR A 605 11.41 -16.25 12.88
CA THR A 605 11.19 -17.56 12.21
C THR A 605 11.07 -17.40 10.69
N TYR A 606 10.41 -16.33 10.22
CA TYR A 606 10.12 -16.10 8.80
C TYR A 606 10.71 -14.76 8.35
N GLY A 607 11.30 -14.70 7.15
CA GLY A 607 11.89 -13.45 6.64
C GLY A 607 10.87 -12.43 6.15
N ILE A 608 9.61 -12.80 5.88
CA ILE A 608 8.52 -11.85 5.62
C ILE A 608 7.27 -12.28 6.38
N THR A 609 6.82 -11.42 7.30
CA THR A 609 5.62 -11.63 8.13
C THR A 609 4.65 -10.46 8.06
N VAL A 610 3.35 -10.76 8.00
CA VAL A 610 2.25 -9.80 8.22
C VAL A 610 1.29 -10.39 9.24
N ALA A 611 1.27 -9.89 10.48
CA ALA A 611 0.54 -10.55 11.57
C ALA A 611 -0.06 -9.64 12.65
N HIS A 612 -1.13 -10.11 13.31
CA HIS A 612 -1.82 -9.40 14.39
C HIS A 612 -2.39 -8.02 13.98
N ASN A 613 -2.63 -7.79 12.68
CA ASN A 613 -3.13 -6.50 12.20
C ASN A 613 -4.66 -6.49 12.22
N HIS A 614 -5.23 -5.37 12.64
CA HIS A 614 -6.63 -5.04 12.43
C HIS A 614 -6.74 -4.21 11.15
N ASN A 615 -7.07 -4.89 10.07
CA ASN A 615 -7.43 -4.28 8.79
C ASN A 615 -8.90 -3.86 8.90
N TYR A 616 -9.21 -2.65 8.48
CA TYR A 616 -10.58 -2.17 8.35
C TYR A 616 -10.79 -1.91 6.85
N ASN A 617 -11.48 -0.82 6.53
CA ASN A 617 -11.61 -0.28 5.19
C ASN A 617 -10.32 -0.41 4.36
N GLY A 618 -10.49 -0.80 3.10
CA GLY A 618 -9.40 -0.97 2.14
C GLY A 618 -9.68 -2.11 1.18
N HIS A 619 -8.68 -2.45 0.36
CA HIS A 619 -8.72 -3.54 -0.62
C HIS A 619 -7.89 -4.77 -0.19
N GLY A 620 -7.69 -4.92 1.11
CA GLY A 620 -7.19 -6.14 1.72
C GLY A 620 -5.68 -6.27 1.80
N LEU A 621 -5.23 -7.48 2.14
CA LEU A 621 -3.83 -7.86 2.14
C LEU A 621 -3.47 -8.43 0.75
N SER A 622 -2.74 -7.64 -0.03
CA SER A 622 -2.47 -7.85 -1.45
C SER A 622 -1.04 -8.30 -1.76
N ILE A 623 -0.93 -9.08 -2.83
CA ILE A 623 0.28 -9.22 -3.66
C ILE A 623 -0.02 -8.67 -5.06
N GLY A 624 0.89 -7.87 -5.62
CA GLY A 624 0.78 -7.25 -6.95
C GLY A 624 0.11 -5.87 -6.96
N SER A 625 -0.32 -5.34 -8.12
CA SER A 625 -0.37 -5.99 -9.43
C SER A 625 0.97 -6.30 -10.13
N PRO A 626 2.10 -5.59 -9.91
CA PRO A 626 3.37 -6.02 -10.47
C PRO A 626 3.97 -7.17 -9.68
N THR A 627 4.35 -8.23 -10.38
CA THR A 627 4.93 -9.48 -9.84
C THR A 627 6.16 -9.93 -10.65
N ASN A 628 6.73 -9.03 -11.48
CA ASN A 628 7.71 -9.35 -12.53
C ASN A 628 8.99 -9.99 -11.98
N ALA A 629 9.53 -9.45 -10.89
CA ALA A 629 10.71 -10.01 -10.24
C ALA A 629 10.43 -11.30 -9.44
N GLY A 630 9.16 -11.72 -9.32
CA GLY A 630 8.72 -12.86 -8.50
C GLY A 630 8.56 -12.51 -7.00
N VAL A 631 7.57 -13.14 -6.36
CA VAL A 631 7.18 -12.88 -4.96
C VAL A 631 6.93 -14.20 -4.22
N ARG A 632 7.69 -14.50 -3.17
CA ARG A 632 7.54 -15.77 -2.44
C ARG A 632 7.91 -15.77 -0.96
N ASN A 633 7.54 -16.87 -0.29
CA ASN A 633 7.85 -17.18 1.11
C ASN A 633 7.33 -16.10 2.08
N ILE A 634 6.02 -15.78 1.97
CA ILE A 634 5.37 -14.75 2.79
C ILE A 634 4.38 -15.41 3.76
N HIS A 635 4.47 -15.05 5.04
CA HIS A 635 3.62 -15.58 6.10
C HIS A 635 2.67 -14.50 6.62
N PHE A 636 1.40 -14.62 6.26
CA PHE A 636 0.28 -13.87 6.83
C PHE A 636 -0.38 -14.71 7.93
N TYR A 637 -0.51 -14.22 9.16
CA TYR A 637 -1.21 -14.97 10.22
C TYR A 637 -1.85 -14.09 11.30
N ASP A 638 -2.92 -14.56 11.93
CA ASP A 638 -3.70 -13.81 12.94
C ASP A 638 -4.09 -12.38 12.46
N ASN A 639 -4.67 -12.25 11.27
CA ASN A 639 -5.11 -10.95 10.73
C ASN A 639 -6.63 -10.81 10.76
N TYR A 640 -7.11 -9.65 11.22
CA TYR A 640 -8.52 -9.33 11.34
C TYR A 640 -8.93 -8.36 10.22
N PHE A 641 -10.15 -8.51 9.70
CA PHE A 641 -10.74 -7.65 8.70
C PHE A 641 -12.13 -7.20 9.17
N ASP A 642 -12.22 -5.98 9.67
CA ASP A 642 -13.43 -5.38 10.26
C ASP A 642 -13.95 -4.25 9.37
N ASN A 643 -14.74 -4.60 8.37
CA ASN A 643 -15.12 -3.70 7.28
C ASN A 643 -16.61 -3.31 7.31
N VAL A 644 -16.93 -2.21 6.61
CA VAL A 644 -18.28 -1.61 6.61
C VAL A 644 -19.20 -2.11 5.49
N TYR A 645 -18.88 -3.21 4.80
CA TYR A 645 -19.80 -3.76 3.78
C TYR A 645 -21.03 -4.37 4.47
N ASP A 646 -22.16 -3.68 4.32
CA ASP A 646 -23.46 -4.06 4.88
C ASP A 646 -24.42 -4.65 3.82
N GLY A 647 -23.97 -4.75 2.56
CA GLY A 647 -24.73 -5.25 1.40
C GLY A 647 -26.04 -4.50 1.10
N SER A 648 -26.33 -3.39 1.79
CA SER A 648 -27.62 -2.71 1.75
C SER A 648 -27.64 -1.54 0.77
N THR A 649 -26.48 -0.91 0.55
CA THR A 649 -26.31 0.23 -0.35
C THR A 649 -25.08 0.09 -1.26
N SER A 650 -25.10 0.81 -2.37
CA SER A 650 -23.95 0.99 -3.25
C SER A 650 -22.76 1.68 -2.60
N SER A 651 -23.02 2.53 -1.59
CA SER A 651 -22.03 3.36 -0.90
C SER A 651 -21.12 2.59 0.07
N THR A 652 -21.49 1.36 0.45
CA THR A 652 -20.62 0.46 1.22
C THR A 652 -19.88 -0.54 0.32
N ASP A 653 -20.27 -0.67 -0.95
CA ASP A 653 -19.65 -1.55 -1.96
C ASP A 653 -18.40 -0.89 -2.58
N MET A 654 -17.40 -0.61 -1.75
CA MET A 654 -16.24 0.23 -2.13
C MET A 654 -15.07 -0.55 -2.75
N GLY A 655 -15.32 -1.78 -3.22
CA GLY A 655 -14.28 -2.74 -3.63
C GLY A 655 -13.56 -3.38 -2.45
N ILE A 656 -14.27 -3.62 -1.34
CA ILE A 656 -13.72 -4.17 -0.10
C ILE A 656 -13.34 -5.65 -0.28
N VAL A 657 -12.05 -5.96 -0.10
CA VAL A 657 -11.46 -7.28 -0.30
C VAL A 657 -10.76 -7.78 0.97
N GLY A 658 -10.75 -9.10 1.20
CA GLY A 658 -9.98 -9.75 2.26
C GLY A 658 -8.53 -10.06 1.84
N LEU A 659 -8.31 -11.21 1.21
CA LEU A 659 -6.99 -11.64 0.74
C LEU A 659 -6.90 -11.58 -0.79
N ARG A 660 -5.84 -10.97 -1.32
CA ARG A 660 -5.73 -10.68 -2.76
C ARG A 660 -4.36 -11.03 -3.34
N ILE A 661 -4.37 -11.61 -4.53
CA ILE A 661 -3.19 -11.79 -5.39
C ILE A 661 -3.63 -11.37 -6.79
N LYS A 662 -3.06 -10.28 -7.30
CA LYS A 662 -3.49 -9.63 -8.55
C LYS A 662 -2.30 -9.53 -9.50
N SER A 663 -2.52 -9.76 -10.79
CA SER A 663 -1.48 -9.57 -11.81
C SER A 663 -2.08 -9.39 -13.23
N GLY A 664 -1.21 -9.25 -14.23
CA GLY A 664 -1.55 -9.02 -15.64
C GLY A 664 -0.44 -9.51 -16.57
N GLN A 665 -0.67 -9.49 -17.88
CA GLN A 665 0.20 -10.14 -18.87
C GLN A 665 1.60 -9.50 -19.06
N ALA A 666 1.76 -8.22 -18.73
CA ALA A 666 3.06 -7.53 -18.72
C ALA A 666 3.62 -7.37 -17.29
N ARG A 667 2.89 -7.91 -16.30
CA ARG A 667 3.13 -7.78 -14.86
C ARG A 667 3.34 -9.11 -14.15
N GLY A 668 3.14 -10.22 -14.85
CA GLY A 668 3.21 -11.56 -14.29
C GLY A 668 4.62 -12.02 -13.96
N GLY A 669 4.68 -13.17 -13.33
CA GLY A 669 5.86 -13.75 -12.73
C GLY A 669 5.45 -14.85 -11.76
N ASP A 670 6.44 -15.35 -11.03
CA ASP A 670 6.26 -16.39 -10.03
C ASP A 670 5.68 -15.82 -8.73
N VAL A 671 4.52 -16.33 -8.28
CA VAL A 671 3.99 -16.09 -6.94
C VAL A 671 3.81 -17.44 -6.25
N SER A 672 4.70 -17.74 -5.30
CA SER A 672 4.86 -19.08 -4.74
C SER A 672 5.07 -19.08 -3.22
N ASN A 673 4.77 -20.20 -2.55
CA ASN A 673 4.95 -20.37 -1.09
C ASN A 673 4.36 -19.21 -0.27
N ILE A 674 3.07 -18.93 -0.46
CA ILE A 674 2.35 -17.90 0.29
C ILE A 674 1.45 -18.60 1.32
N TYR A 675 1.57 -18.22 2.59
CA TYR A 675 0.86 -18.84 3.69
C TYR A 675 -0.07 -17.81 4.35
N TYR A 676 -1.35 -18.14 4.45
CA TYR A 676 -2.36 -17.37 5.19
C TYR A 676 -2.92 -18.28 6.29
N ASP A 677 -2.52 -18.09 7.55
CA ASP A 677 -2.91 -18.96 8.68
C ASP A 677 -3.59 -18.17 9.81
N GLY A 678 -4.91 -18.29 9.92
CA GLY A 678 -5.69 -17.51 10.87
C GLY A 678 -6.05 -16.14 10.29
N ALA A 679 -7.25 -16.02 9.74
CA ALA A 679 -7.79 -14.73 9.35
C ALA A 679 -9.29 -14.65 9.62
N CYS A 680 -9.70 -13.68 10.44
CA CYS A 680 -11.10 -13.44 10.78
C CYS A 680 -11.62 -12.27 9.95
N MET A 681 -12.65 -12.48 9.13
CA MET A 681 -13.17 -11.47 8.20
C MET A 681 -14.66 -11.23 8.41
N ARG A 682 -15.08 -9.99 8.64
CA ARG A 682 -16.49 -9.61 8.77
C ARG A 682 -16.79 -8.31 8.02
N GLY A 683 -17.98 -8.20 7.45
CA GLY A 683 -18.37 -7.04 6.63
C GLY A 683 -17.44 -6.84 5.43
N VAL A 684 -16.96 -7.93 4.83
CA VAL A 684 -16.14 -7.95 3.60
C VAL A 684 -17.01 -8.45 2.45
N LYS A 685 -16.86 -7.86 1.26
CA LYS A 685 -17.57 -8.30 0.06
C LYS A 685 -16.82 -9.42 -0.67
N ASP A 686 -15.56 -9.19 -1.00
CA ASP A 686 -14.76 -10.09 -1.83
C ASP A 686 -13.69 -10.77 -0.96
N PHE A 687 -14.02 -11.90 -0.32
CA PHE A 687 -13.17 -12.50 0.71
C PHE A 687 -11.81 -12.97 0.17
N LEU A 688 -11.80 -13.63 -0.99
CA LEU A 688 -10.59 -14.12 -1.67
C LEU A 688 -10.62 -13.65 -3.14
N VAL A 689 -9.57 -13.00 -3.62
CA VAL A 689 -9.45 -12.53 -5.01
C VAL A 689 -8.08 -12.86 -5.58
N PHE A 690 -7.97 -13.98 -6.30
CA PHE A 690 -6.76 -14.37 -7.02
C PHE A 690 -7.00 -14.22 -8.53
N ASP A 691 -6.51 -13.12 -9.09
CA ASP A 691 -6.88 -12.59 -10.41
C ASP A 691 -5.64 -12.30 -11.26
N MET A 692 -5.33 -13.23 -12.18
CA MET A 692 -4.24 -13.12 -13.15
C MET A 692 -4.56 -12.17 -14.32
N TYR A 693 -5.81 -11.69 -14.40
CA TYR A 693 -6.34 -10.82 -15.46
C TYR A 693 -6.89 -9.54 -14.80
N TYR A 694 -6.24 -9.07 -13.72
CA TYR A 694 -6.61 -7.85 -13.00
C TYR A 694 -6.48 -6.62 -13.90
N THR A 695 -5.45 -6.59 -14.74
CA THR A 695 -5.34 -5.70 -15.90
C THR A 695 -5.42 -6.54 -17.18
N GLY A 696 -6.51 -6.41 -17.93
CA GLY A 696 -6.71 -7.13 -19.19
C GLY A 696 -5.75 -6.68 -20.31
N PRO A 697 -5.55 -7.48 -21.37
CA PRO A 697 -4.51 -7.27 -22.39
C PRO A 697 -4.45 -5.87 -23.03
N SER A 698 -5.60 -5.29 -23.39
CA SER A 698 -5.70 -3.94 -23.95
C SER A 698 -5.37 -2.82 -22.96
N ALA A 699 -5.26 -3.15 -21.68
CA ALA A 699 -4.87 -2.29 -20.58
C ALA A 699 -3.46 -2.65 -20.02
N ASP A 700 -2.73 -3.57 -20.64
CA ASP A 700 -1.45 -4.08 -20.12
C ASP A 700 -0.56 -4.69 -21.23
N PRO A 701 -0.15 -3.94 -22.26
CA PRO A 701 0.54 -4.50 -23.44
C PRO A 701 1.90 -5.13 -23.10
N ASP A 702 2.26 -6.26 -23.71
CA ASP A 702 3.54 -6.98 -23.51
C ASP A 702 4.80 -6.12 -23.73
N THR A 703 4.72 -5.13 -24.62
CA THR A 703 5.76 -4.11 -24.84
C THR A 703 6.06 -3.20 -23.65
N TYR A 704 5.26 -3.25 -22.57
CA TYR A 704 5.27 -2.27 -21.48
C TYR A 704 6.59 -2.19 -20.69
N THR A 705 7.14 -3.33 -20.26
CA THR A 705 8.38 -3.39 -19.46
C THR A 705 9.65 -3.53 -20.28
N GLY A 706 9.54 -3.77 -21.59
CA GLY A 706 10.65 -4.26 -22.42
C GLY A 706 11.08 -5.71 -22.14
N LEU A 707 10.55 -6.36 -21.09
CA LEU A 707 10.76 -7.77 -20.78
C LEU A 707 9.85 -8.70 -21.61
N GLY A 708 8.80 -8.15 -22.24
CA GLY A 708 7.85 -8.87 -23.07
C GLY A 708 6.70 -9.48 -22.28
N TRP A 709 6.11 -10.55 -22.85
CA TRP A 709 5.04 -11.32 -22.23
C TRP A 709 5.53 -12.07 -20.99
N LEU A 710 4.93 -11.78 -19.84
CA LEU A 710 5.25 -12.38 -18.55
C LEU A 710 3.95 -12.95 -17.94
N PRO A 711 3.65 -14.25 -18.13
CA PRO A 711 2.40 -14.83 -17.65
C PRO A 711 2.45 -15.03 -16.13
N PRO A 712 1.42 -14.65 -15.36
CA PRO A 712 1.38 -14.93 -13.92
C PRO A 712 1.28 -16.42 -13.62
N SER A 713 1.95 -16.86 -12.56
CA SER A 713 1.93 -18.24 -12.03
C SER A 713 1.71 -18.17 -10.52
N PHE A 714 0.56 -18.64 -10.01
CA PHE A 714 0.18 -18.56 -8.59
C PHE A 714 0.06 -19.98 -8.03
N HIS A 715 1.02 -20.45 -7.24
CA HIS A 715 1.00 -21.83 -6.72
C HIS A 715 1.59 -21.95 -5.32
N ASP A 716 1.42 -23.12 -4.70
CA ASP A 716 1.83 -23.36 -3.31
C ASP A 716 1.28 -22.27 -2.36
N ILE A 717 0.08 -21.79 -2.67
CA ILE A 717 -0.69 -20.84 -1.87
C ILE A 717 -1.49 -21.66 -0.87
N ASN A 718 -1.17 -21.54 0.41
CA ASN A 718 -1.78 -22.31 1.49
C ASN A 718 -2.61 -21.38 2.36
N LEU A 719 -3.92 -21.65 2.46
CA LEU A 719 -4.85 -20.92 3.31
C LEU A 719 -5.35 -21.85 4.40
N SER A 720 -5.11 -21.51 5.66
CA SER A 720 -5.63 -22.25 6.81
C SER A 720 -6.31 -21.38 7.86
N ASN A 721 -7.28 -21.95 8.58
CA ASN A 721 -7.96 -21.31 9.71
C ASN A 721 -8.60 -19.95 9.33
N ILE A 722 -9.26 -19.88 8.17
CA ILE A 722 -9.88 -18.67 7.65
C ILE A 722 -11.37 -18.67 8.00
N ARG A 723 -11.88 -17.57 8.59
CA ARG A 723 -13.29 -17.41 8.97
C ARG A 723 -13.93 -16.23 8.25
N MET A 724 -15.05 -16.46 7.57
CA MET A 724 -15.81 -15.46 6.81
C MET A 724 -17.19 -15.25 7.45
N MET A 725 -17.40 -14.09 8.08
CA MET A 725 -18.49 -13.82 9.04
C MET A 725 -19.39 -12.67 8.63
N ASN A 726 -20.57 -12.59 9.25
CA ASN A 726 -21.53 -11.49 9.13
C ASN A 726 -21.79 -11.07 7.67
N ILE A 727 -21.93 -12.05 6.78
CA ILE A 727 -22.17 -11.84 5.35
C ILE A 727 -23.55 -11.21 5.16
N PRO A 728 -23.66 -9.97 4.66
CA PRO A 728 -24.95 -9.32 4.50
C PRO A 728 -25.72 -9.85 3.28
N ALA A 729 -27.04 -9.62 3.26
CA ALA A 729 -27.90 -10.05 2.16
C ALA A 729 -27.70 -9.17 0.91
N ASN A 730 -26.91 -9.66 -0.06
CA ASN A 730 -26.59 -8.99 -1.31
C ASN A 730 -27.82 -8.80 -2.22
N LYS A 731 -28.56 -7.70 -1.97
CA LYS A 731 -29.85 -7.39 -2.60
C LYS A 731 -29.75 -7.20 -4.12
N SER A 732 -28.58 -6.86 -4.65
CA SER A 732 -28.31 -6.57 -6.06
C SER A 732 -28.35 -7.81 -6.96
N ALA A 733 -28.03 -8.99 -6.41
CA ALA A 733 -27.88 -10.22 -7.18
C ALA A 733 -29.16 -11.08 -7.29
N GLY A 734 -30.22 -10.73 -6.54
CA GLY A 734 -31.41 -11.58 -6.41
C GLY A 734 -31.18 -12.91 -5.70
N LYS A 735 -30.01 -13.09 -5.06
CA LYS A 735 -29.62 -14.26 -4.26
C LYS A 735 -29.48 -13.84 -2.79
N ASN A 736 -30.00 -14.65 -1.87
CA ASN A 736 -29.77 -14.46 -0.43
C ASN A 736 -28.36 -14.93 -0.07
N GLY A 737 -27.58 -14.08 0.59
CA GLY A 737 -26.25 -14.42 1.13
C GLY A 737 -25.16 -14.56 0.05
N GLY A 738 -24.00 -13.94 0.26
CA GLY A 738 -22.86 -14.13 -0.62
C GLY A 738 -21.91 -12.95 -0.71
N GLY A 739 -20.81 -13.03 0.05
CA GLY A 739 -19.54 -12.46 -0.41
C GLY A 739 -18.92 -13.36 -1.49
N ASN A 740 -17.97 -12.86 -2.27
CA ASN A 740 -17.43 -13.59 -3.43
C ASN A 740 -16.05 -14.22 -3.14
N LEU A 741 -15.80 -15.36 -3.78
CA LEU A 741 -14.47 -15.94 -3.98
C LEU A 741 -14.16 -15.86 -5.48
N THR A 742 -13.16 -15.08 -5.89
CA THR A 742 -12.82 -14.85 -7.30
C THR A 742 -11.50 -15.53 -7.66
N PHE A 743 -11.54 -16.45 -8.61
CA PHE A 743 -10.36 -17.11 -9.19
C PHE A 743 -10.38 -16.94 -10.72
N ARG A 744 -9.48 -16.11 -11.26
CA ARG A 744 -9.45 -15.76 -12.68
C ARG A 744 -8.06 -15.98 -13.29
N GLY A 745 -7.98 -16.85 -14.30
CA GLY A 745 -6.77 -17.06 -15.10
C GLY A 745 -6.58 -16.02 -16.21
N LEU A 746 -5.57 -16.19 -17.06
CA LEU A 746 -5.23 -15.24 -18.13
C LEU A 746 -5.78 -15.64 -19.53
N HIS A 747 -6.42 -16.80 -19.69
CA HIS A 747 -6.65 -17.47 -20.99
C HIS A 747 -7.55 -16.74 -22.02
N ALA A 748 -8.14 -15.59 -21.71
CA ALA A 748 -9.18 -14.96 -22.55
C ALA A 748 -8.68 -14.32 -23.86
N ASP A 749 -7.36 -14.22 -24.10
CA ASP A 749 -6.81 -13.71 -25.37
C ASP A 749 -6.34 -14.84 -26.30
N THR A 750 -6.88 -14.86 -27.52
CA THR A 750 -6.51 -15.79 -28.59
C THR A 750 -5.05 -15.70 -29.04
N ALA A 751 -4.37 -14.57 -28.84
CA ALA A 751 -2.96 -14.39 -29.21
C ALA A 751 -2.00 -15.23 -28.34
N TYR A 752 -2.36 -15.45 -27.07
CA TYR A 752 -1.48 -16.10 -26.07
C TYR A 752 -2.07 -17.39 -25.48
N ALA A 753 -3.17 -17.90 -26.06
CA ALA A 753 -3.96 -19.04 -25.58
C ALA A 753 -3.19 -20.36 -25.33
N ASN A 754 -1.93 -20.47 -25.77
CA ASN A 754 -1.08 -21.67 -25.62
C ASN A 754 -0.14 -21.65 -24.40
N THR A 755 0.02 -20.53 -23.69
CA THR A 755 0.89 -20.47 -22.49
C THR A 755 0.19 -21.05 -21.26
N GLN A 756 0.96 -21.65 -20.36
CA GLN A 756 0.45 -22.17 -19.08
C GLN A 756 0.49 -21.07 -18.01
N SER A 757 -0.67 -20.85 -17.37
CA SER A 757 -0.84 -20.14 -16.11
C SER A 757 -1.63 -21.05 -15.17
N VAL A 758 -1.20 -21.11 -13.91
CA VAL A 758 -1.73 -22.03 -12.89
C VAL A 758 -2.16 -21.22 -11.68
N ILE A 759 -3.35 -21.52 -11.15
CA ILE A 759 -3.75 -21.13 -9.80
C ILE A 759 -3.82 -22.44 -8.99
N GLN A 760 -2.91 -22.65 -8.05
CA GLN A 760 -2.87 -23.82 -7.17
C GLN A 760 -2.98 -23.39 -5.71
N LEU A 761 -4.10 -23.73 -5.09
CA LEU A 761 -4.43 -23.39 -3.71
C LEU A 761 -4.63 -24.66 -2.88
N ASN A 762 -4.17 -24.63 -1.64
CA ASN A 762 -4.55 -25.58 -0.59
C ASN A 762 -5.40 -24.83 0.44
N LEU A 763 -6.60 -25.32 0.73
CA LEU A 763 -7.51 -24.78 1.74
C LEU A 763 -7.62 -25.76 2.92
N ASP A 764 -7.46 -25.29 4.15
CA ASP A 764 -7.54 -26.12 5.37
C ASP A 764 -8.31 -25.40 6.49
N ASN A 765 -9.48 -25.92 6.90
CA ASN A 765 -10.35 -25.24 7.87
C ASN A 765 -10.73 -23.80 7.43
N VAL A 766 -11.11 -23.64 6.16
CA VAL A 766 -11.69 -22.41 5.60
C VAL A 766 -13.21 -22.48 5.76
N VAL A 767 -13.79 -21.58 6.55
CA VAL A 767 -15.21 -21.63 6.98
C VAL A 767 -15.91 -20.31 6.69
N ALA A 768 -17.13 -20.38 6.18
CA ALA A 768 -18.01 -19.23 5.99
C ALA A 768 -19.34 -19.44 6.73
N ASP A 769 -19.81 -18.40 7.45
CA ASP A 769 -21.05 -18.47 8.23
C ASP A 769 -22.31 -18.56 7.34
N ASN A 770 -22.20 -18.17 6.07
CA ASN A 770 -23.24 -18.21 5.05
C ASN A 770 -22.62 -18.61 3.70
N ASP A 771 -23.45 -18.84 2.68
CA ASP A 771 -23.00 -19.05 1.29
C ASP A 771 -22.05 -17.95 0.79
N VAL A 772 -21.17 -18.35 -0.14
CA VAL A 772 -20.26 -17.47 -0.87
C VAL A 772 -20.32 -17.76 -2.37
N VAL A 773 -20.19 -16.71 -3.19
CA VAL A 773 -20.28 -16.81 -4.66
C VAL A 773 -18.91 -17.17 -5.24
N LEU A 774 -18.76 -18.41 -5.70
CA LEU A 774 -17.55 -18.88 -6.35
C LEU A 774 -17.50 -18.48 -7.83
N GLY A 775 -16.76 -17.41 -8.13
CA GLY A 775 -16.52 -16.89 -9.48
C GLY A 775 -15.23 -17.43 -10.09
N ILE A 776 -15.34 -18.45 -10.96
CA ILE A 776 -14.21 -19.02 -11.72
C ILE A 776 -14.28 -18.56 -13.17
N SER A 777 -13.18 -18.04 -13.73
CA SER A 777 -13.16 -17.51 -15.11
C SER A 777 -11.77 -17.58 -15.78
N ASN A 778 -11.73 -17.45 -17.12
CA ASN A 778 -10.51 -17.34 -17.93
C ASN A 778 -9.49 -18.50 -17.79
N LEU A 779 -9.97 -19.75 -17.79
CA LEU A 779 -9.14 -20.98 -17.74
C LEU A 779 -9.45 -21.89 -18.94
N SER A 780 -8.46 -22.67 -19.41
CA SER A 780 -8.65 -23.58 -20.56
C SER A 780 -9.01 -25.01 -20.14
N LYS A 781 -8.67 -25.42 -18.91
CA LYS A 781 -9.30 -26.56 -18.22
C LYS A 781 -9.44 -26.27 -16.72
N PRO A 782 -10.65 -26.01 -16.20
CA PRO A 782 -10.89 -25.93 -14.76
C PRO A 782 -10.87 -27.34 -14.14
N VAL A 783 -9.68 -27.91 -13.92
CA VAL A 783 -9.47 -29.23 -13.31
C VAL A 783 -9.58 -29.12 -11.79
N VAL A 784 -10.80 -28.93 -11.30
CA VAL A 784 -11.09 -28.83 -9.85
C VAL A 784 -10.96 -30.21 -9.20
N ASN A 785 -9.72 -30.60 -8.88
CA ASN A 785 -9.38 -31.83 -8.19
C ASN A 785 -9.69 -31.74 -6.69
N ILE A 786 -10.98 -31.84 -6.32
CA ILE A 786 -11.40 -31.95 -4.91
C ILE A 786 -11.00 -33.34 -4.39
N GLY A 787 -9.74 -33.47 -3.96
CA GLY A 787 -9.17 -34.71 -3.45
C GLY A 787 -9.34 -34.84 -1.94
N ALA A 788 -10.37 -35.56 -1.49
CA ALA A 788 -10.47 -35.98 -0.10
C ALA A 788 -9.37 -37.01 0.22
N LEU A 789 -8.51 -36.70 1.19
CA LEU A 789 -7.35 -37.53 1.57
C LEU A 789 -7.71 -38.74 2.47
N ASP A 790 -8.97 -38.84 2.90
CA ASP A 790 -9.50 -39.91 3.74
C ASP A 790 -9.87 -41.19 2.95
N GLY A 791 -10.17 -41.04 1.65
CA GLY A 791 -10.66 -42.11 0.79
C GLY A 791 -12.14 -42.45 0.96
N SER A 792 -12.97 -41.58 1.57
CA SER A 792 -14.40 -41.88 1.72
C SER A 792 -15.15 -41.80 0.38
N THR A 793 -16.24 -42.56 0.31
CA THR A 793 -17.06 -42.74 -0.92
C THR A 793 -18.50 -42.26 -0.72
N GLN A 794 -18.71 -41.32 0.22
CA GLN A 794 -20.05 -40.89 0.68
C GLN A 794 -20.75 -39.93 -0.31
N SER A 795 -21.14 -40.46 -1.46
CA SER A 795 -22.15 -39.84 -2.33
C SER A 795 -23.53 -40.41 -2.02
N LYS A 796 -24.45 -39.59 -1.47
CA LYS A 796 -25.90 -39.91 -1.38
C LYS A 796 -26.77 -38.72 -0.94
N GLY A 797 -27.70 -38.32 -1.80
CA GLY A 797 -29.02 -37.79 -1.37
C GLY A 797 -29.35 -36.33 -1.69
N ALA A 798 -29.99 -36.09 -2.84
CA ALA A 798 -30.93 -34.98 -3.16
C ALA A 798 -30.54 -33.53 -2.75
N ASN A 799 -30.30 -32.61 -3.70
CA ASN A 799 -31.25 -32.25 -4.76
C ASN A 799 -30.63 -31.61 -6.02
N ALA A 800 -31.27 -31.88 -7.17
CA ALA A 800 -31.33 -31.10 -8.42
C ALA A 800 -30.04 -30.54 -9.07
N THR A 801 -29.68 -31.14 -10.22
CA THR A 801 -28.60 -30.77 -11.14
C THR A 801 -28.80 -29.43 -11.89
N LEU A 802 -27.71 -28.75 -12.26
CA LEU A 802 -27.64 -27.98 -13.52
C LEU A 802 -26.29 -28.17 -14.23
N ASN A 803 -26.28 -28.12 -15.56
CA ASN A 803 -25.20 -28.65 -16.40
C ASN A 803 -24.09 -27.63 -16.71
N LEU A 804 -22.83 -28.04 -16.49
CA LEU A 804 -21.69 -27.51 -17.24
C LEU A 804 -21.53 -28.29 -18.55
N GLY A 805 -21.06 -27.61 -19.60
CA GLY A 805 -20.93 -28.17 -20.95
C GLY A 805 -19.79 -29.18 -21.08
N ALA A 806 -20.08 -30.46 -20.82
CA ALA A 806 -19.24 -31.64 -21.05
C ALA A 806 -17.84 -31.65 -20.39
N ASN A 807 -17.69 -32.55 -19.40
CA ASN A 807 -16.42 -33.10 -18.88
C ASN A 807 -15.70 -32.37 -17.73
N VAL A 808 -16.43 -31.72 -16.81
CA VAL A 808 -16.02 -31.64 -15.39
C VAL A 808 -17.25 -31.94 -14.52
N SER A 809 -17.07 -32.74 -13.46
CA SER A 809 -18.11 -33.12 -12.51
C SER A 809 -17.66 -32.77 -11.09
N LEU A 810 -18.47 -32.02 -10.35
CA LEU A 810 -18.20 -31.65 -8.96
C LEU A 810 -18.90 -32.65 -8.02
N ILE A 811 -18.13 -33.57 -7.44
CA ILE A 811 -18.54 -34.43 -6.31
C ILE A 811 -17.34 -34.56 -5.39
N GLY A 812 -17.47 -34.08 -4.15
CA GLY A 812 -16.40 -34.00 -3.15
C GLY A 812 -16.62 -32.79 -2.24
N GLN A 813 -16.38 -32.97 -0.94
CA GLN A 813 -16.50 -31.92 0.09
C GLN A 813 -15.08 -31.37 0.39
N SER A 814 -14.86 -30.22 1.04
CA SER A 814 -15.72 -29.53 1.99
C SER A 814 -15.75 -27.99 1.85
N PHE A 815 -16.91 -27.42 2.16
CA PHE A 815 -17.08 -26.11 2.80
C PHE A 815 -18.17 -26.37 3.85
N ALA A 816 -18.01 -25.86 5.07
CA ALA A 816 -19.01 -26.08 6.11
C ALA A 816 -20.04 -24.94 6.09
N HIS A 817 -21.30 -25.25 5.80
CA HIS A 817 -22.40 -24.28 5.66
C HIS A 817 -23.44 -24.44 6.79
N GLY A 818 -24.02 -23.33 7.26
CA GLY A 818 -25.30 -23.36 7.99
C GLY A 818 -26.46 -23.82 7.09
N SER A 819 -27.59 -24.22 7.69
CA SER A 819 -28.70 -24.88 6.98
C SER A 819 -29.36 -24.06 5.86
N GLY A 820 -28.87 -24.20 4.62
CA GLY A 820 -29.56 -23.81 3.39
C GLY A 820 -28.68 -23.06 2.37
N GLY A 821 -27.89 -23.79 1.58
CA GLY A 821 -26.92 -23.20 0.65
C GLY A 821 -26.54 -24.10 -0.54
N ILE A 822 -26.23 -23.49 -1.70
CA ILE A 822 -25.80 -24.19 -2.93
C ILE A 822 -24.83 -23.34 -3.75
N LEU A 823 -23.64 -23.89 -4.05
CA LEU A 823 -22.68 -23.33 -5.01
C LEU A 823 -23.29 -23.21 -6.43
N THR A 824 -23.67 -21.99 -6.82
CA THR A 824 -24.35 -21.72 -8.10
C THR A 824 -23.45 -21.01 -9.10
N ASN A 825 -22.71 -21.78 -9.90
CA ASN A 825 -21.90 -21.28 -11.02
C ASN A 825 -22.81 -20.60 -12.08
N THR A 826 -22.48 -19.36 -12.43
CA THR A 826 -23.16 -18.58 -13.48
C THR A 826 -22.16 -18.13 -14.54
N SER A 827 -21.76 -19.04 -15.43
CA SER A 827 -20.91 -18.74 -16.57
C SER A 827 -21.39 -19.49 -17.83
N SER A 828 -21.44 -18.80 -18.97
CA SER A 828 -21.98 -19.31 -20.24
C SER A 828 -21.03 -19.05 -21.40
N GLY A 829 -20.26 -20.06 -21.80
CA GLY A 829 -19.40 -20.01 -22.98
C GLY A 829 -18.25 -21.01 -22.91
N ALA A 830 -18.25 -21.99 -23.80
CA ALA A 830 -17.14 -22.94 -23.95
C ALA A 830 -16.91 -23.28 -25.43
N GLY A 831 -15.75 -22.88 -25.95
CA GLY A 831 -15.24 -23.34 -27.24
C GLY A 831 -14.45 -24.64 -27.09
N LYS A 832 -14.41 -25.50 -28.12
CA LYS A 832 -13.55 -26.69 -28.14
C LYS A 832 -12.11 -26.28 -28.46
N TYR A 833 -11.16 -26.65 -27.59
CA TYR A 833 -9.72 -26.47 -27.83
C TYR A 833 -8.91 -27.71 -27.43
N THR A 834 -7.75 -27.91 -28.06
CA THR A 834 -6.99 -29.17 -28.04
C THR A 834 -5.47 -28.95 -27.91
N SER A 835 -5.05 -28.03 -27.04
CA SER A 835 -3.63 -27.75 -26.73
C SER A 835 -3.48 -27.24 -25.26
N PRO A 836 -2.37 -26.59 -24.80
CA PRO A 836 -2.02 -26.54 -23.37
C PRO A 836 -3.05 -25.98 -22.38
N THR A 837 -2.87 -26.38 -21.12
CA THR A 837 -3.88 -26.28 -20.06
C THR A 837 -3.54 -25.21 -19.03
N ASN A 838 -4.34 -24.14 -19.02
CA ASN A 838 -4.45 -23.21 -17.90
C ASN A 838 -5.38 -23.83 -16.86
N THR A 839 -4.88 -24.07 -15.64
CA THR A 839 -5.54 -24.92 -14.63
C THR A 839 -5.71 -24.24 -13.28
N LEU A 840 -6.87 -24.45 -12.67
CA LEU A 840 -7.17 -24.12 -11.28
C LEU A 840 -7.18 -25.42 -10.47
N ASN A 841 -6.13 -25.64 -9.68
CA ASN A 841 -5.98 -26.77 -8.77
C ASN A 841 -6.42 -26.31 -7.36
N LEU A 842 -7.46 -26.94 -6.81
CA LEU A 842 -7.97 -26.65 -5.46
C LEU A 842 -7.90 -27.91 -4.60
N THR A 843 -6.88 -28.02 -3.78
CA THR A 843 -6.83 -29.03 -2.71
C THR A 843 -7.66 -28.50 -1.54
N VAL A 844 -8.57 -29.31 -1.01
CA VAL A 844 -9.31 -28.98 0.21
C VAL A 844 -9.05 -30.06 1.24
N ASN A 845 -8.54 -29.64 2.39
CA ASN A 845 -8.31 -30.46 3.57
C ASN A 845 -9.23 -29.93 4.69
N GLY A 846 -9.57 -30.80 5.65
CA GLY A 846 -10.40 -30.41 6.79
C GLY A 846 -11.81 -30.99 6.75
N SER A 847 -12.33 -31.25 7.95
CA SER A 847 -13.19 -32.39 8.23
C SER A 847 -14.66 -32.18 7.87
N ASP A 848 -15.17 -32.94 6.91
CA ASP A 848 -16.61 -33.24 6.77
C ASP A 848 -17.08 -34.32 7.77
N ASP A 849 -16.16 -35.05 8.42
CA ASP A 849 -16.41 -35.98 9.53
C ASP A 849 -16.65 -35.27 10.89
N ALA A 850 -16.48 -33.94 10.97
CA ALA A 850 -16.65 -33.17 12.20
C ALA A 850 -18.11 -33.09 12.68
N GLY A 851 -19.06 -33.17 11.76
CA GLY A 851 -20.50 -33.22 12.01
C GLY A 851 -21.10 -34.38 11.22
N ALA A 852 -21.97 -35.19 11.83
CA ALA A 852 -22.67 -36.23 11.11
C ALA A 852 -23.53 -35.64 9.97
N ALA A 853 -23.96 -36.46 9.01
CA ALA A 853 -24.85 -36.05 7.90
C ALA A 853 -26.25 -35.52 8.32
N SER A 854 -26.48 -35.33 9.62
CA SER A 854 -27.64 -34.68 10.23
C SER A 854 -27.30 -33.35 10.94
N ASP A 855 -26.07 -32.85 10.83
CA ASP A 855 -25.67 -31.56 11.39
C ASP A 855 -26.33 -30.41 10.61
N ALA A 856 -27.04 -29.54 11.33
CA ALA A 856 -27.73 -28.39 10.77
C ALA A 856 -26.84 -27.13 10.68
N ASN A 857 -25.65 -27.15 11.32
CA ASN A 857 -24.68 -26.06 11.26
C ASN A 857 -23.23 -26.56 11.42
N PRO A 858 -22.70 -27.35 10.46
CA PRO A 858 -21.31 -27.78 10.47
C PRO A 858 -20.31 -26.61 10.48
N ALA A 859 -20.68 -25.41 10.03
CA ALA A 859 -19.85 -24.21 10.18
C ALA A 859 -19.54 -23.93 11.66
N ALA A 860 -20.57 -23.88 12.50
CA ALA A 860 -20.41 -23.76 13.96
C ALA A 860 -19.69 -24.97 14.57
N THR A 861 -19.86 -26.18 14.02
CA THR A 861 -19.19 -27.39 14.51
C THR A 861 -17.68 -27.39 14.26
N ILE A 862 -17.21 -27.04 13.05
CA ILE A 862 -15.76 -26.91 12.77
C ILE A 862 -15.16 -25.78 13.61
N VAL A 863 -15.86 -24.64 13.73
CA VAL A 863 -15.45 -23.54 14.61
C VAL A 863 -15.34 -24.01 16.07
N ALA A 864 -16.32 -24.74 16.59
CA ALA A 864 -16.30 -25.26 17.95
C ALA A 864 -15.16 -26.27 18.21
N GLN A 865 -14.61 -26.91 17.17
CA GLN A 865 -13.48 -27.83 17.29
C GLN A 865 -12.11 -27.15 17.06
N ASN A 866 -12.07 -25.96 16.46
CA ASN A 866 -10.84 -25.26 16.08
C ASN A 866 -10.63 -23.96 16.87
N ALA A 867 -9.71 -23.99 17.84
CA ALA A 867 -9.43 -22.87 18.73
C ALA A 867 -9.01 -21.56 18.02
N LYS A 868 -8.37 -21.62 16.83
CA LYS A 868 -8.07 -20.41 16.04
C LYS A 868 -9.33 -19.77 15.47
N LEU A 869 -10.26 -20.59 14.95
CA LEU A 869 -11.55 -20.10 14.44
C LEU A 869 -12.46 -19.56 15.56
N GLN A 870 -12.36 -20.08 16.78
CA GLN A 870 -13.09 -19.56 17.96
C GLN A 870 -12.65 -18.15 18.37
N LEU A 871 -11.40 -17.74 18.09
CA LEU A 871 -10.94 -16.38 18.38
C LEU A 871 -11.75 -15.33 17.58
N CYS A 872 -12.25 -15.69 16.40
CA CYS A 872 -13.09 -14.83 15.58
C CYS A 872 -14.46 -14.53 16.21
N ASP A 873 -14.97 -15.37 17.12
CA ASP A 873 -16.24 -15.12 17.83
C ASP A 873 -16.05 -14.32 19.14
N GLN A 874 -14.80 -14.08 19.58
CA GLN A 874 -14.51 -13.31 20.78
C GLN A 874 -14.59 -11.80 20.50
N ALA A 875 -15.42 -11.08 21.25
CA ALA A 875 -15.57 -9.63 21.09
C ALA A 875 -14.25 -8.84 21.32
N ALA A 876 -13.32 -9.37 22.12
CA ALA A 876 -12.01 -8.77 22.36
C ALA A 876 -11.09 -8.77 21.13
N SER A 877 -11.28 -9.71 20.20
CA SER A 877 -10.52 -9.79 18.94
C SER A 877 -10.94 -8.72 17.91
N TRP A 878 -12.01 -7.98 18.21
CA TRP A 878 -12.58 -6.95 17.35
C TRP A 878 -12.56 -5.56 18.03
N PRO A 879 -11.37 -5.00 18.33
CA PRO A 879 -11.28 -3.65 18.85
C PRO A 879 -11.86 -2.64 17.85
N VAL A 880 -12.72 -1.76 18.34
CA VAL A 880 -13.18 -0.59 17.58
C VAL A 880 -11.95 0.24 17.17
N PHE A 881 -11.92 0.76 15.94
CA PHE A 881 -10.77 1.53 15.45
C PHE A 881 -10.43 2.67 16.43
N PRO A 882 -9.22 2.69 17.01
CA PRO A 882 -8.87 3.64 18.05
C PRO A 882 -8.82 5.08 17.52
N ASN A 883 -9.82 5.88 17.93
CA ASN A 883 -10.05 7.29 17.61
C ASN A 883 -10.72 7.60 16.24
N VAL A 884 -11.47 6.65 15.66
CA VAL A 884 -12.48 6.98 14.64
C VAL A 884 -13.86 7.14 15.29
N LYS A 885 -14.70 8.02 14.73
CA LYS A 885 -16.08 8.30 15.15
C LYS A 885 -17.02 8.11 13.96
#